data_AF-A0A836RN30-F1
#
_entry.id   AF-A0A836RN30-F1
#
_cell.length_a   1.000
_cell.length_b   1.000
_cell.length_c   1.000
_cell.angle_alpha   90.00
_cell.angle_beta   90.00
_cell.angle_gamma   90.00
#
_symmetry.space_group_name_H-M   'P 1'
#
loop_
_entity.id
_entity.type
_entity.pdbx_description
1 polymer ?
#
loop_
_entity_poly.entity_id
_entity_poly.type
_entity_poly.pdbx_seq_one_letter_code
_entity_poly.pdbx_strand_id
1 'polypeptide(L)'
;MNQREELSEMVQAIESKFKEYNDLLMEQSNFSTEFSHEFKRIRDWIVAEEASTSKLIKMIRAIGDGINKIVSTVGIISEEADALSALLIKAADTIRDGRKIIEQKRHLLNEITKTAAEVDTLARNAEIRSYQAGEEGKGFSVVAQEMAQIALEVESPVTMINRMAQLIIERFEKSEAGMAEINRFNEMVSGLSVTLKKIGNEGIVLVPILKKILDDTTQALNELKQVTGALEKVLAEIEAWSGDAIATWEKNSIIINQFLGVAYRIKDLINPICKEQLLNVLNRYPLNRLPLVTSTRTGQSQITALLDEVVKIQNEGSKNIKELKEKVDDWREFLKALSKQFVHSQKDHEGLGGLDIGVLNIAKEIRGLDESITDLDLILERARILSLYARIEAVRPKDEEVLLPVSHRMKELAETASKKSSELKDELEKLSQFTVLLNDHSIEINSRISRLNIDSRDALKFFNLVTERVELLSKAIRQEEANLSRLDVKKTIEIAQRTSENLEKIKALNLEDDIERIITFSQNLRQAARGWPLVIPQKGTLKIGLVGRPMILDPGHRTDANSHRINIMIFKGLFQIDHLNNIIPAIATTCELSSDGKRWTFRLQPDVQYHNGQKVRAQDLVFTMKHIFKGPNRAFVEMISGCDDFVKGRRNIITGIEVIDEHTITITLDYPYLPFLATLACGVCDIIPEDFNPVHPIGAGPFQFRDWIGHIIRLEAFEHYFEGKPLIDGIEVHLLPSIKVGIELYQRDELDIVPLRAEFTSMIPADEVYTFPLHSVRYLGINLRAKSPFKDLRLRQAINMAIDRERFVNECLGGWGIPAFGIFPPGLSSYDPEIKKLNVYDPDQAREIAAEFGLGETFPLDVYDNESAIRTGEWICNELRKIGLKVEVAPRANLLEWTYLGKSILATKGWITDNGDPDNFLFPLFHSSSWGKTGNSSFYSNSEVDQLIEKARTIRNRLERDELYRKIERRIIEDLPVIPLAHSFSGYAVKKRVRGFIPDPFDVVNPTSIWLE
;
A
#
# COMPACT_ATOMS: atom_id res chain seq x y z
N MET A 1 54.03 27.70 -22.32
CA MET A 1 52.96 28.27 -21.45
C MET A 1 51.62 28.28 -22.19
N ASN A 2 51.49 28.94 -23.34
CA ASN A 2 50.21 29.04 -24.08
C ASN A 2 49.51 27.68 -24.33
N GLN A 3 50.24 26.63 -24.74
CA GLN A 3 49.65 25.28 -24.95
C GLN A 3 49.19 24.59 -23.65
N ARG A 4 49.73 24.98 -22.50
CA ARG A 4 49.38 24.43 -21.18
C ARG A 4 48.10 25.08 -20.65
N GLU A 5 47.97 26.39 -20.85
CA GLU A 5 46.74 27.13 -20.55
C GLU A 5 45.59 26.61 -21.44
N GLU A 6 45.85 26.45 -22.74
CA GLU A 6 44.87 25.91 -23.70
C GLU A 6 44.39 24.50 -23.32
N LEU A 7 45.28 23.58 -22.89
CA LEU A 7 44.83 22.28 -22.38
C LEU A 7 44.00 22.42 -21.10
N SER A 8 44.46 23.24 -20.15
CA SER A 8 43.77 23.41 -18.87
C SER A 8 42.36 23.96 -19.06
N GLU A 9 42.19 24.93 -19.96
CA GLU A 9 40.88 25.48 -20.34
C GLU A 9 39.98 24.41 -20.97
N MET A 10 40.54 23.56 -21.84
CA MET A 10 39.78 22.45 -22.43
C MET A 10 39.35 21.42 -21.39
N VAL A 11 40.24 21.02 -20.48
CA VAL A 11 39.92 20.08 -19.39
C VAL A 11 38.78 20.65 -18.52
N GLN A 12 38.83 21.94 -18.17
CA GLN A 12 37.77 22.62 -17.44
C GLN A 12 36.46 22.70 -18.22
N ALA A 13 36.50 22.95 -19.54
CA ALA A 13 35.31 22.95 -20.38
C ALA A 13 34.63 21.57 -20.40
N ILE A 14 35.42 20.49 -20.45
CA ILE A 14 34.92 19.11 -20.42
C ILE A 14 34.33 18.77 -19.04
N GLU A 15 35.00 19.15 -17.95
CA GLU A 15 34.46 19.00 -16.59
C GLU A 15 33.13 19.72 -16.42
N SER A 16 33.02 20.95 -16.94
CA SER A 16 31.79 21.74 -16.88
C SER A 16 30.66 21.07 -17.67
N LYS A 17 30.96 20.53 -18.85
CA LYS A 17 30.00 19.78 -19.67
C LYS A 17 29.58 18.48 -18.99
N PHE A 18 30.51 17.79 -18.34
CA PHE A 18 30.20 16.60 -17.56
C PHE A 18 29.28 16.92 -16.38
N LYS A 19 29.52 18.03 -15.69
CA LYS A 19 28.65 18.51 -14.62
C LYS A 19 27.24 18.81 -15.13
N GLU A 20 27.11 19.52 -16.25
CA GLU A 20 25.82 19.81 -16.91
C GLU A 20 25.07 18.51 -17.27
N TYR A 21 25.78 17.53 -17.82
CA TYR A 21 25.23 16.21 -18.13
C TYR A 21 24.77 15.46 -16.87
N ASN A 22 25.58 15.51 -15.81
CA ASN A 22 25.27 14.88 -14.53
C ASN A 22 24.04 15.52 -13.87
N ASP A 23 23.91 16.85 -13.90
CA ASP A 23 22.78 17.58 -13.32
C ASP A 23 21.46 17.28 -14.06
N LEU A 24 21.47 17.22 -15.41
CA LEU A 24 20.29 16.84 -16.19
C LEU A 24 19.84 15.39 -15.93
N LEU A 25 20.78 14.50 -15.63
CA LEU A 25 20.50 13.10 -15.33
C LEU A 25 20.13 12.86 -13.86
N MET A 26 20.62 13.69 -12.94
CA MET A 26 20.11 13.76 -11.55
C MET A 26 18.61 14.05 -11.56
N GLU A 27 18.19 15.06 -12.33
CA GLU A 27 16.78 15.39 -12.49
C GLU A 27 15.98 14.19 -13.04
N GLN A 28 16.56 13.45 -13.99
CA GLN A 28 15.95 12.26 -14.60
C GLN A 28 15.86 11.05 -13.65
N SER A 29 16.88 10.82 -12.81
CA SER A 29 16.94 9.71 -11.84
C SER A 29 15.98 9.93 -10.67
N ASN A 30 15.95 11.14 -10.12
CA ASN A 30 15.04 11.50 -9.04
C ASN A 30 13.59 11.44 -9.52
N PHE A 31 13.38 11.81 -10.79
CA PHE A 31 12.12 11.56 -11.48
C PHE A 31 11.78 10.07 -11.58
N SER A 32 12.70 9.17 -11.98
CA SER A 32 12.40 7.73 -12.09
C SER A 32 11.85 7.15 -10.78
N THR A 33 12.40 7.62 -9.65
CA THR A 33 11.94 7.24 -8.31
C THR A 33 10.59 7.86 -7.96
N GLU A 34 10.41 9.16 -8.21
CA GLU A 34 9.13 9.88 -7.98
C GLU A 34 8.01 9.29 -8.84
N PHE A 35 8.32 8.97 -10.09
CA PHE A 35 7.48 8.29 -11.06
C PHE A 35 7.13 6.89 -10.56
N SER A 36 8.11 6.02 -10.26
CA SER A 36 7.84 4.68 -9.73
C SER A 36 6.90 4.70 -8.51
N HIS A 37 7.08 5.67 -7.61
CA HIS A 37 6.22 5.85 -6.44
C HIS A 37 4.79 6.28 -6.81
N GLU A 38 4.62 7.29 -7.67
CA GLU A 38 3.29 7.71 -8.12
C GLU A 38 2.60 6.67 -9.00
N PHE A 39 3.36 5.87 -9.73
CA PHE A 39 2.84 4.75 -10.52
C PHE A 39 2.40 3.58 -9.67
N LYS A 40 3.14 3.26 -8.61
CA LYS A 40 2.68 2.32 -7.59
C LYS A 40 1.37 2.80 -6.96
N ARG A 41 1.25 4.10 -6.68
CA ARG A 41 0.01 4.71 -6.17
C ARG A 41 -1.16 4.54 -7.14
N ILE A 42 -0.94 4.75 -8.44
CA ILE A 42 -1.97 4.54 -9.48
C ILE A 42 -2.35 3.06 -9.58
N ARG A 43 -1.38 2.14 -9.53
CA ARG A 43 -1.63 0.69 -9.55
C ARG A 43 -2.43 0.22 -8.33
N ASP A 44 -2.06 0.69 -7.14
CA ASP A 44 -2.77 0.37 -5.89
C ASP A 44 -4.19 0.95 -5.91
N TRP A 45 -4.37 2.14 -6.52
CA TRP A 45 -5.69 2.74 -6.75
C TRP A 45 -6.53 1.89 -7.71
N ILE A 46 -5.96 1.41 -8.82
CA ILE A 46 -6.64 0.52 -9.79
C ILE A 46 -7.16 -0.74 -9.12
N VAL A 47 -6.33 -1.41 -8.31
CA VAL A 47 -6.71 -2.64 -7.60
C VAL A 47 -7.82 -2.36 -6.58
N ALA A 48 -7.76 -1.22 -5.89
CA ALA A 48 -8.79 -0.79 -4.96
C ALA A 48 -10.13 -0.49 -5.68
N GLU A 49 -10.07 0.14 -6.86
CA GLU A 49 -11.23 0.49 -7.68
C GLU A 49 -11.96 -0.76 -8.21
N GLU A 50 -11.22 -1.77 -8.68
CA GLU A 50 -11.80 -3.05 -9.11
C GLU A 50 -12.54 -3.77 -7.97
N ALA A 51 -11.95 -3.76 -6.77
CA ALA A 51 -12.54 -4.35 -5.59
C ALA A 51 -13.81 -3.60 -5.15
N SER A 52 -13.77 -2.26 -5.19
CA SER A 52 -14.92 -1.43 -4.82
C SER A 52 -16.07 -1.57 -5.80
N THR A 53 -15.79 -1.60 -7.10
CA THR A 53 -16.85 -1.72 -8.09
C THR A 53 -17.49 -3.11 -8.09
N SER A 54 -16.72 -4.17 -7.82
CA SER A 54 -17.28 -5.52 -7.56
C SER A 54 -18.26 -5.53 -6.38
N LYS A 55 -17.99 -4.72 -5.35
CA LYS A 55 -18.87 -4.54 -4.19
C LYS A 55 -20.15 -3.79 -4.56
N LEU A 56 -20.07 -2.73 -5.37
CA LEU A 56 -21.24 -1.99 -5.88
C LEU A 56 -22.18 -2.90 -6.70
N ILE A 57 -21.63 -3.72 -7.60
CA ILE A 57 -22.41 -4.69 -8.40
C ILE A 57 -23.18 -5.67 -7.51
N LYS A 58 -22.54 -6.19 -6.45
CA LYS A 58 -23.20 -7.09 -5.49
C LYS A 58 -24.33 -6.40 -4.73
N MET A 59 -24.15 -5.14 -4.33
CA MET A 59 -25.18 -4.35 -3.64
C MET A 59 -26.40 -4.09 -4.54
N ILE A 60 -26.18 -3.72 -5.81
CA ILE A 60 -27.25 -3.46 -6.79
C ILE A 60 -28.07 -4.73 -7.06
N ARG A 61 -27.42 -5.88 -7.26
CA ARG A 61 -28.13 -7.17 -7.43
C ARG A 61 -28.98 -7.53 -6.22
N ALA A 62 -28.43 -7.36 -5.02
CA ALA A 62 -29.14 -7.65 -3.78
C ALA A 62 -30.34 -6.72 -3.52
N ILE A 63 -30.35 -5.51 -4.08
CA ILE A 63 -31.49 -4.58 -4.06
C ILE A 63 -32.55 -5.05 -5.07
N GLY A 64 -32.15 -5.42 -6.29
CA GLY A 64 -33.04 -5.95 -7.32
C GLY A 64 -33.80 -7.21 -6.88
N ASP A 65 -33.11 -8.16 -6.25
CA ASP A 65 -33.73 -9.37 -5.70
C ASP A 65 -34.75 -9.04 -4.60
N GLY A 66 -34.45 -8.04 -3.76
CA GLY A 66 -35.35 -7.55 -2.72
C GLY A 66 -36.63 -6.93 -3.29
N ILE A 67 -36.52 -6.13 -4.36
CA ILE A 67 -37.66 -5.51 -5.04
C ILE A 67 -38.55 -6.56 -5.69
N ASN A 68 -37.98 -7.56 -6.37
CA ASN A 68 -38.75 -8.66 -6.95
C ASN A 68 -39.57 -9.40 -5.89
N LYS A 69 -38.99 -9.61 -4.70
CA LYS A 69 -39.67 -10.27 -3.57
C LYS A 69 -40.78 -9.40 -2.95
N ILE A 70 -40.60 -8.08 -2.92
CA ILE A 70 -41.64 -7.13 -2.49
C ILE A 70 -42.82 -7.18 -3.47
N VAL A 71 -42.55 -7.08 -4.78
CA VAL A 71 -43.60 -7.10 -5.82
C VAL A 71 -44.42 -8.39 -5.77
N SER A 72 -43.76 -9.55 -5.62
CA SER A 72 -44.48 -10.82 -5.51
C SER A 72 -45.33 -10.92 -4.24
N THR A 73 -44.81 -10.46 -3.10
CA THR A 73 -45.53 -10.51 -1.81
C THR A 73 -46.73 -9.56 -1.81
N VAL A 74 -46.57 -8.34 -2.35
CA VAL A 74 -47.67 -7.37 -2.50
C VAL A 74 -48.77 -7.88 -3.43
N GLY A 75 -48.42 -8.62 -4.49
CA GLY A 75 -49.38 -9.31 -5.36
C GLY A 75 -50.23 -10.34 -4.61
N ILE A 76 -49.60 -11.18 -3.79
CA ILE A 76 -50.30 -12.18 -2.96
C ILE A 76 -51.28 -11.52 -1.97
N ILE A 77 -50.84 -10.46 -1.29
CA ILE A 77 -51.69 -9.72 -0.34
C ILE A 77 -52.89 -9.10 -1.06
N SER A 78 -52.69 -8.58 -2.28
CA SER A 78 -53.77 -8.00 -3.08
C SER A 78 -54.81 -9.03 -3.51
N GLU A 79 -54.39 -10.23 -3.92
CA GLU A 79 -55.30 -11.32 -4.30
C GLU A 79 -56.12 -11.81 -3.09
N GLU A 80 -55.49 -11.90 -1.92
CA GLU A 80 -56.17 -12.30 -0.69
C GLU A 80 -57.17 -11.22 -0.22
N ALA A 81 -56.87 -9.93 -0.43
CA ALA A 81 -57.80 -8.84 -0.16
C ALA A 81 -59.02 -8.86 -1.10
N ASP A 82 -58.82 -9.14 -2.40
CA ASP A 82 -59.91 -9.29 -3.36
C ASP A 82 -60.81 -10.49 -3.01
N ALA A 83 -60.21 -11.61 -2.60
CA ALA A 83 -60.94 -12.80 -2.18
C ALA A 83 -61.77 -12.56 -0.91
N LEU A 84 -61.22 -11.83 0.06
CA LEU A 84 -61.94 -11.41 1.26
C LEU A 84 -63.11 -10.47 0.92
N SER A 85 -62.91 -9.50 0.04
CA SER A 85 -63.96 -8.61 -0.46
C SER A 85 -65.11 -9.39 -1.11
N ALA A 86 -64.80 -10.34 -2.00
CA ALA A 86 -65.80 -11.19 -2.65
C ALA A 86 -66.61 -12.03 -1.63
N LEU A 87 -65.96 -12.51 -0.56
CA LEU A 87 -66.62 -13.27 0.49
C LEU A 87 -67.54 -12.40 1.36
N LEU A 88 -67.14 -11.17 1.66
CA LEU A 88 -67.97 -10.19 2.38
C LEU A 88 -69.23 -9.82 1.59
N ILE A 89 -69.10 -9.65 0.27
CA ILE A 89 -70.25 -9.42 -0.63
C ILE A 89 -71.21 -10.61 -0.59
N LYS A 90 -70.70 -11.85 -0.70
CA LYS A 90 -71.52 -13.06 -0.59
C LYS A 90 -72.24 -13.16 0.76
N ALA A 91 -71.57 -12.83 1.86
CA ALA A 91 -72.18 -12.80 3.18
C ALA A 91 -73.32 -11.76 3.26
N ALA A 92 -73.12 -10.56 2.71
CA ALA A 92 -74.13 -9.51 2.65
C ALA A 92 -75.34 -9.89 1.76
N ASP A 93 -75.10 -10.51 0.61
CA ASP A 93 -76.16 -11.01 -0.29
C ASP A 93 -76.96 -12.13 0.38
N THR A 94 -76.28 -13.01 1.10
CA THR A 94 -76.91 -14.04 1.94
C THR A 94 -77.85 -13.33 2.94
N ILE A 95 -77.37 -12.41 3.77
CA ILE A 95 -78.23 -11.63 4.72
C ILE A 95 -79.47 -11.02 4.03
N ARG A 96 -79.31 -10.46 2.83
CA ARG A 96 -80.39 -9.88 2.04
C ARG A 96 -81.43 -10.90 1.57
N ASP A 97 -81.02 -12.10 1.17
CA ASP A 97 -81.92 -13.15 0.70
C ASP A 97 -82.73 -13.78 1.85
N GLY A 98 -82.12 -13.99 3.03
CA GLY A 98 -82.84 -14.44 4.22
C GLY A 98 -83.96 -13.47 4.64
N ARG A 99 -83.72 -12.16 4.50
CA ARG A 99 -84.72 -11.11 4.73
C ARG A 99 -85.91 -11.20 3.77
N LYS A 100 -85.66 -11.38 2.47
CA LYS A 100 -86.72 -11.48 1.45
C LYS A 100 -87.67 -12.63 1.73
N ILE A 101 -87.15 -13.77 2.17
CA ILE A 101 -87.95 -14.96 2.50
C ILE A 101 -88.94 -14.61 3.64
N ILE A 102 -88.48 -13.92 4.69
CA ILE A 102 -89.32 -13.54 5.83
C ILE A 102 -90.34 -12.46 5.45
N GLU A 103 -89.92 -11.42 4.73
CA GLU A 103 -90.80 -10.32 4.30
C GLU A 103 -91.92 -10.81 3.38
N GLN A 104 -91.62 -11.69 2.43
CA GLN A 104 -92.62 -12.23 1.50
C GLN A 104 -93.64 -13.13 2.19
N LYS A 105 -93.27 -13.82 3.26
CA LYS A 105 -94.11 -14.84 3.92
C LYS A 105 -94.79 -14.35 5.21
N ARG A 106 -94.60 -13.07 5.57
CA ARG A 106 -95.29 -12.39 6.67
C ARG A 106 -96.83 -12.48 6.59
N HIS A 107 -97.38 -12.53 5.38
CA HIS A 107 -98.82 -12.66 5.17
C HIS A 107 -99.38 -14.05 5.55
N LEU A 108 -98.61 -15.13 5.39
CA LEU A 108 -99.02 -16.50 5.74
C LEU A 108 -99.24 -16.65 7.26
N LEU A 109 -98.34 -16.08 8.07
CA LEU A 109 -98.44 -16.02 9.53
C LEU A 109 -99.70 -15.26 10.00
N ASN A 110 -100.00 -14.13 9.36
CA ASN A 110 -101.20 -13.34 9.65
C ASN A 110 -102.49 -14.07 9.25
N GLU A 111 -102.47 -14.81 8.15
CA GLU A 111 -103.63 -15.58 7.68
C GLU A 111 -103.92 -16.80 8.54
N ILE A 112 -102.90 -17.53 9.02
CA ILE A 112 -103.08 -18.65 9.98
C ILE A 112 -103.71 -18.13 11.28
N THR A 113 -103.23 -16.99 11.79
CA THR A 113 -103.79 -16.32 12.98
C THR A 113 -105.26 -15.92 12.77
N LYS A 114 -105.60 -15.42 11.59
CA LYS A 114 -106.98 -15.05 11.24
C LYS A 114 -107.90 -16.26 11.14
N THR A 115 -107.45 -17.34 10.49
CA THR A 115 -108.24 -18.57 10.35
C THR A 115 -108.49 -19.24 11.70
N ALA A 116 -107.51 -19.24 12.62
CA ALA A 116 -107.69 -19.75 13.98
C ALA A 116 -108.77 -18.97 14.77
N ALA A 117 -108.77 -17.63 14.66
CA ALA A 117 -109.78 -16.78 15.30
C ALA A 117 -111.21 -16.98 14.72
N GLU A 118 -111.31 -17.26 13.42
CA GLU A 118 -112.59 -17.57 12.77
C GLU A 118 -113.16 -18.92 13.23
N VAL A 119 -112.32 -19.92 13.47
CA VAL A 119 -112.72 -21.23 14.03
C VAL A 119 -113.26 -21.09 15.47
N ASP A 120 -112.60 -20.30 16.33
CA ASP A 120 -113.07 -20.02 17.69
C ASP A 120 -114.45 -19.33 17.69
N THR A 121 -114.62 -18.33 16.83
CA THR A 121 -115.89 -17.59 16.70
C THR A 121 -117.03 -18.50 16.25
N LEU A 122 -116.76 -19.41 15.31
CA LEU A 122 -117.75 -20.37 14.81
C LEU A 122 -118.10 -21.43 15.86
N ALA A 123 -117.12 -21.92 16.63
CA ALA A 123 -117.36 -22.89 17.72
C ALA A 123 -118.27 -22.30 18.81
N ARG A 124 -118.00 -21.05 19.24
CA ARG A 124 -118.84 -20.35 20.24
C ARG A 124 -120.27 -20.09 19.73
N ASN A 125 -120.42 -19.73 18.46
CA ASN A 125 -121.74 -19.55 17.86
C ASN A 125 -122.52 -20.87 17.72
N ALA A 126 -121.83 -21.99 17.48
CA ALA A 126 -122.42 -23.32 17.45
C ALA A 126 -122.92 -23.76 18.85
N GLU A 127 -122.14 -23.49 19.90
CA GLU A 127 -122.48 -23.77 21.29
C GLU A 127 -123.77 -23.03 21.71
N ILE A 128 -123.84 -21.72 21.45
CA ILE A 128 -124.99 -20.87 21.77
C ILE A 128 -126.26 -21.38 21.07
N ARG A 129 -126.17 -21.77 19.80
CA ARG A 129 -127.32 -22.27 19.04
C ARG A 129 -127.79 -23.65 19.50
N SER A 130 -126.88 -24.53 19.94
CA SER A 130 -127.27 -25.84 20.49
C SER A 130 -128.07 -25.71 21.79
N TYR A 131 -127.74 -24.71 22.62
CA TYR A 131 -128.45 -24.43 23.88
C TYR A 131 -129.90 -23.99 23.65
N GLN A 132 -130.19 -23.36 22.50
CA GLN A 132 -131.52 -22.89 22.14
C GLN A 132 -132.44 -24.01 21.63
N ALA A 133 -131.88 -25.16 21.19
CA ALA A 133 -132.63 -26.29 20.63
C ALA A 133 -133.25 -27.25 21.67
N GLY A 134 -132.97 -27.07 22.97
CA GLY A 134 -133.58 -27.86 24.06
C GLY A 134 -133.12 -29.33 24.14
N GLU A 135 -133.94 -30.21 24.75
CA GLU A 135 -133.57 -31.61 25.06
C GLU A 135 -133.23 -32.48 23.83
N GLU A 136 -133.75 -32.13 22.64
CA GLU A 136 -133.50 -32.86 21.39
C GLU A 136 -132.10 -32.59 20.79
N GLY A 137 -131.37 -31.57 21.26
CA GLY A 137 -130.04 -31.17 20.75
C GLY A 137 -128.82 -31.64 21.56
N LYS A 138 -129.00 -32.43 22.61
CA LYS A 138 -127.94 -32.78 23.59
C LYS A 138 -126.68 -33.41 22.97
N GLY A 139 -126.82 -34.27 21.95
CA GLY A 139 -125.69 -34.92 21.26
C GLY A 139 -124.76 -33.94 20.53
N PHE A 140 -125.31 -32.91 19.90
CA PHE A 140 -124.53 -31.87 19.23
C PHE A 140 -123.87 -30.90 20.23
N SER A 141 -124.49 -30.69 21.40
CA SER A 141 -123.90 -29.85 22.46
C SER A 141 -122.57 -30.40 22.99
N VAL A 142 -122.44 -31.73 23.08
CA VAL A 142 -121.18 -32.38 23.51
C VAL A 142 -120.08 -32.14 22.49
N VAL A 143 -120.40 -32.23 21.19
CA VAL A 143 -119.43 -31.96 20.13
C VAL A 143 -119.07 -30.46 20.06
N ALA A 144 -120.03 -29.57 20.31
CA ALA A 144 -119.79 -28.13 20.38
C ALA A 144 -118.89 -27.75 21.58
N GLN A 145 -119.07 -28.39 22.73
CA GLN A 145 -118.23 -28.18 23.92
C GLN A 145 -116.79 -28.67 23.71
N GLU A 146 -116.60 -29.85 23.11
CA GLU A 146 -115.25 -30.33 22.76
C GLU A 146 -114.58 -29.45 21.70
N MET A 147 -115.35 -28.85 20.78
CA MET A 147 -114.82 -27.88 19.83
C MET A 147 -114.46 -26.53 20.47
N ALA A 148 -115.21 -26.08 21.47
CA ALA A 148 -114.84 -24.90 22.26
C ALA A 148 -113.55 -25.15 23.07
N GLN A 149 -113.37 -26.38 23.56
CA GLN A 149 -112.13 -26.79 24.22
C GLN A 149 -110.94 -26.79 23.26
N ILE A 150 -111.12 -27.26 22.03
CA ILE A 150 -110.09 -27.18 20.98
C ILE A 150 -109.76 -25.73 20.63
N ALA A 151 -110.76 -24.83 20.57
CA ALA A 151 -110.51 -23.42 20.30
C ALA A 151 -109.61 -22.77 21.38
N LEU A 152 -109.76 -23.18 22.65
CA LEU A 152 -108.87 -22.77 23.75
C LEU A 152 -107.46 -23.38 23.62
N GLU A 153 -107.35 -24.64 23.17
CA GLU A 153 -106.05 -25.31 22.94
C GLU A 153 -105.27 -24.65 21.78
N VAL A 154 -105.95 -24.08 20.77
CA VAL A 154 -105.33 -23.37 19.64
C VAL A 154 -104.71 -22.02 20.04
N GLU A 155 -105.20 -21.36 21.09
CA GLU A 155 -104.79 -19.99 21.48
C GLU A 155 -103.31 -19.91 21.88
N SER A 156 -102.79 -20.92 22.59
CA SER A 156 -101.41 -20.94 23.09
C SER A 156 -100.37 -21.10 21.96
N PRO A 157 -100.46 -22.12 21.07
CA PRO A 157 -99.57 -22.23 19.91
C PRO A 157 -99.60 -20.99 19.02
N VAL A 158 -100.77 -20.42 18.73
CA VAL A 158 -100.90 -19.22 17.89
C VAL A 158 -100.24 -18.00 18.53
N THR A 159 -100.37 -17.82 19.84
CA THR A 159 -99.70 -16.73 20.56
C THR A 159 -98.18 -16.90 20.54
N MET A 160 -97.68 -18.13 20.70
CA MET A 160 -96.25 -18.44 20.68
C MET A 160 -95.65 -18.28 19.28
N ILE A 161 -96.36 -18.74 18.25
CA ILE A 161 -96.03 -18.53 16.83
C ILE A 161 -95.90 -17.04 16.51
N ASN A 162 -96.86 -16.21 16.94
CA ASN A 162 -96.80 -14.76 16.71
C ASN A 162 -95.62 -14.10 17.44
N ARG A 163 -95.36 -14.47 18.70
CA ARG A 163 -94.24 -13.93 19.47
C ARG A 163 -92.88 -14.30 18.85
N MET A 164 -92.70 -15.56 18.46
CA MET A 164 -91.46 -16.05 17.87
C MET A 164 -91.23 -15.45 16.47
N ALA A 165 -92.27 -15.35 15.65
CA ALA A 165 -92.18 -14.67 14.36
C ALA A 165 -91.77 -13.19 14.53
N GLN A 166 -92.30 -12.50 15.54
CA GLN A 166 -91.94 -11.12 15.81
C GLN A 166 -90.49 -10.96 16.32
N LEU A 167 -90.01 -11.87 17.18
CA LEU A 167 -88.61 -11.89 17.62
C LEU A 167 -87.63 -12.21 16.47
N ILE A 168 -88.01 -13.11 15.57
CA ILE A 168 -87.23 -13.40 14.36
C ILE A 168 -87.12 -12.12 13.53
N ILE A 169 -88.24 -11.43 13.28
CA ILE A 169 -88.26 -10.16 12.52
C ILE A 169 -87.37 -9.10 13.19
N GLU A 170 -87.54 -8.84 14.50
CA GLU A 170 -86.75 -7.84 15.23
C GLU A 170 -85.24 -8.13 15.21
N ARG A 171 -84.84 -9.40 15.23
CA ARG A 171 -83.43 -9.79 15.16
C ARG A 171 -82.86 -9.64 13.75
N PHE A 172 -83.65 -9.93 12.71
CA PHE A 172 -83.27 -9.64 11.33
C PHE A 172 -83.19 -8.13 11.07
N GLU A 173 -84.05 -7.31 11.67
CA GLU A 173 -83.94 -5.84 11.62
C GLU A 173 -82.68 -5.34 12.32
N LYS A 174 -82.29 -5.93 13.46
CA LYS A 174 -80.99 -5.62 14.11
C LYS A 174 -79.76 -6.02 13.27
N SER A 175 -79.88 -6.98 12.34
CA SER A 175 -78.79 -7.35 11.42
C SER A 175 -78.45 -6.26 10.39
N GLU A 176 -79.28 -5.23 10.26
CA GLU A 176 -79.06 -4.08 9.38
C GLU A 176 -77.85 -3.24 9.83
N ALA A 177 -77.60 -3.17 11.15
CA ALA A 177 -76.37 -2.59 11.70
C ALA A 177 -75.12 -3.41 11.31
N GLY A 178 -75.24 -4.74 11.27
CA GLY A 178 -74.17 -5.64 10.82
C GLY A 178 -73.90 -5.56 9.31
N MET A 179 -74.92 -5.33 8.48
CA MET A 179 -74.73 -5.06 7.03
C MET A 179 -73.99 -3.74 6.77
N ALA A 180 -74.30 -2.68 7.52
CA ALA A 180 -73.58 -1.41 7.42
C ALA A 180 -72.09 -1.57 7.80
N GLU A 181 -71.80 -2.42 8.78
CA GLU A 181 -70.44 -2.75 9.23
C GLU A 181 -69.68 -3.59 8.19
N ILE A 182 -70.31 -4.64 7.63
CA ILE A 182 -69.76 -5.46 6.53
C ILE A 182 -69.46 -4.60 5.29
N ASN A 183 -70.35 -3.67 4.93
CA ASN A 183 -70.15 -2.79 3.78
C ASN A 183 -68.98 -1.80 3.99
N ARG A 184 -68.89 -1.17 5.18
CA ARG A 184 -67.73 -0.33 5.53
C ARG A 184 -66.43 -1.12 5.51
N PHE A 185 -66.46 -2.34 6.05
CA PHE A 185 -65.31 -3.24 6.08
C PHE A 185 -64.88 -3.63 4.65
N ASN A 186 -65.84 -3.89 3.77
CA ASN A 186 -65.58 -4.20 2.36
C ASN A 186 -64.97 -3.00 1.61
N GLU A 187 -65.41 -1.77 1.88
CA GLU A 187 -64.83 -0.55 1.31
C GLU A 187 -63.35 -0.40 1.73
N MET A 188 -63.02 -0.65 3.00
CA MET A 188 -61.64 -0.60 3.49
C MET A 188 -60.73 -1.66 2.83
N VAL A 189 -61.19 -2.91 2.73
CA VAL A 189 -60.43 -4.01 2.11
C VAL A 189 -60.24 -3.78 0.60
N SER A 190 -61.26 -3.25 -0.07
CA SER A 190 -61.18 -2.89 -1.49
C SER A 190 -60.21 -1.72 -1.74
N GLY A 191 -60.22 -0.71 -0.85
CA GLY A 191 -59.27 0.42 -0.91
C GLY A 191 -57.81 -0.02 -0.72
N LEU A 192 -57.56 -1.00 0.16
CA LEU A 192 -56.25 -1.62 0.31
C LEU A 192 -55.80 -2.32 -0.98
N SER A 193 -56.66 -3.17 -1.56
CA SER A 193 -56.33 -3.89 -2.80
C SER A 193 -55.93 -2.94 -3.93
N VAL A 194 -56.66 -1.84 -4.13
CA VAL A 194 -56.33 -0.82 -5.13
C VAL A 194 -54.97 -0.17 -4.86
N THR A 195 -54.69 0.15 -3.60
CA THR A 195 -53.42 0.77 -3.18
C THR A 195 -52.24 -0.18 -3.39
N LEU A 196 -52.40 -1.46 -3.04
CA LEU A 196 -51.38 -2.50 -3.24
C LEU A 196 -51.11 -2.78 -4.72
N LYS A 197 -52.14 -2.82 -5.57
CA LYS A 197 -51.98 -2.94 -7.03
C LYS A 197 -51.22 -1.76 -7.63
N LYS A 198 -51.47 -0.54 -7.14
CA LYS A 198 -50.72 0.65 -7.56
C LYS A 198 -49.24 0.56 -7.18
N ILE A 199 -48.93 0.17 -5.94
CA ILE A 199 -47.57 -0.05 -5.45
C ILE A 199 -46.85 -1.15 -6.26
N GLY A 200 -47.53 -2.25 -6.57
CA GLY A 200 -47.01 -3.34 -7.40
C GLY A 200 -46.67 -2.88 -8.83
N ASN A 201 -47.55 -2.09 -9.45
CA ASN A 201 -47.32 -1.54 -10.79
C ASN A 201 -46.16 -0.54 -10.85
N GLU A 202 -46.02 0.31 -9.82
CA GLU A 202 -44.88 1.22 -9.70
C GLU A 202 -43.56 0.46 -9.48
N GLY A 203 -43.58 -0.66 -8.73
CA GLY A 203 -42.42 -1.55 -8.54
C GLY A 203 -41.95 -2.27 -9.79
N ILE A 204 -42.87 -2.61 -10.71
CA ILE A 204 -42.56 -3.28 -12.00
C ILE A 204 -41.76 -2.35 -12.94
N VAL A 205 -41.99 -1.04 -12.87
CA VAL A 205 -41.26 -0.03 -13.67
C VAL A 205 -39.78 0.06 -13.25
N LEU A 206 -39.45 -0.30 -12.01
CA LEU A 206 -38.10 -0.20 -11.46
C LEU A 206 -37.14 -1.31 -11.96
N VAL A 207 -37.68 -2.48 -12.30
CA VAL A 207 -36.87 -3.65 -12.70
C VAL A 207 -36.08 -3.43 -14.00
N PRO A 208 -36.67 -2.89 -15.09
CA PRO A 208 -35.94 -2.56 -16.31
C PRO A 208 -34.90 -1.45 -16.10
N ILE A 209 -35.18 -0.48 -15.23
CA ILE A 209 -34.28 0.63 -14.91
C ILE A 209 -33.04 0.12 -14.16
N LEU A 210 -33.21 -0.79 -13.19
CA LEU A 210 -32.10 -1.44 -12.48
C LEU A 210 -31.24 -2.29 -13.40
N LYS A 211 -31.88 -3.00 -14.34
CA LYS A 211 -31.16 -3.79 -15.34
C LYS A 211 -30.32 -2.87 -16.23
N LYS A 212 -30.87 -1.75 -16.70
CA LYS A 212 -30.12 -0.75 -17.47
C LYS A 212 -28.96 -0.15 -16.69
N ILE A 213 -29.16 0.20 -15.41
CA ILE A 213 -28.09 0.70 -14.54
C ILE A 213 -27.00 -0.36 -14.34
N LEU A 214 -27.37 -1.63 -14.17
CA LEU A 214 -26.43 -2.74 -14.07
C LEU A 214 -25.63 -2.91 -15.36
N ASP A 215 -26.28 -2.79 -16.51
CA ASP A 215 -25.64 -2.89 -17.82
C ASP A 215 -24.69 -1.69 -18.08
N ASP A 216 -25.15 -0.45 -17.82
CA ASP A 216 -24.34 0.78 -17.93
C ASP A 216 -23.13 0.74 -16.98
N THR A 217 -23.31 0.26 -15.74
CA THR A 217 -22.23 0.11 -14.74
C THR A 217 -21.26 -1.00 -15.14
N THR A 218 -21.76 -2.10 -15.70
CA THR A 218 -20.91 -3.21 -16.19
C THR A 218 -20.11 -2.79 -17.42
N GLN A 219 -20.69 -1.97 -18.29
CA GLN A 219 -20.01 -1.41 -19.45
C GLN A 219 -18.91 -0.44 -19.02
N ALA A 220 -19.21 0.53 -18.15
CA ALA A 220 -18.21 1.47 -17.62
C ALA A 220 -17.06 0.73 -16.89
N LEU A 221 -17.35 -0.37 -16.21
CA LEU A 221 -16.34 -1.23 -15.58
C LEU A 221 -15.45 -1.96 -16.59
N ASN A 222 -16.03 -2.49 -17.67
CA ASN A 222 -15.27 -3.15 -18.71
C ASN A 222 -14.37 -2.17 -19.47
N GLU A 223 -14.85 -0.94 -19.68
CA GLU A 223 -14.05 0.16 -20.22
C GLU A 223 -12.89 0.49 -19.28
N LEU A 224 -13.12 0.64 -17.96
CA LEU A 224 -12.07 0.81 -16.96
C LEU A 224 -11.05 -0.35 -16.94
N LYS A 225 -11.47 -1.60 -17.14
CA LYS A 225 -10.54 -2.75 -17.22
C LYS A 225 -9.66 -2.76 -18.48
N GLN A 226 -10.16 -2.24 -19.59
CA GLN A 226 -9.33 -2.09 -20.80
C GLN A 226 -8.27 -1.01 -20.57
N VAL A 227 -8.62 0.02 -19.81
CA VAL A 227 -7.74 1.13 -19.46
C VAL A 227 -6.61 0.67 -18.54
N THR A 228 -6.93 -0.18 -17.55
CA THR A 228 -5.92 -0.72 -16.63
C THR A 228 -4.92 -1.61 -17.36
N GLY A 229 -5.39 -2.47 -18.27
CA GLY A 229 -4.51 -3.28 -19.13
C GLY A 229 -3.66 -2.46 -20.10
N ALA A 230 -4.20 -1.37 -20.65
CA ALA A 230 -3.43 -0.42 -21.45
C ALA A 230 -2.35 0.27 -20.60
N LEU A 231 -2.72 0.76 -19.41
CA LEU A 231 -1.79 1.40 -18.46
C LEU A 231 -0.64 0.47 -18.05
N GLU A 232 -0.91 -0.82 -17.79
CA GLU A 232 0.12 -1.82 -17.48
C GLU A 232 1.12 -2.02 -18.62
N LYS A 233 0.66 -1.99 -19.87
CA LYS A 233 1.53 -2.14 -21.04
C LYS A 233 2.41 -0.90 -21.26
N VAL A 234 1.81 0.28 -21.14
CA VAL A 234 2.54 1.57 -21.18
C VAL A 234 3.59 1.64 -20.08
N LEU A 235 3.23 1.17 -18.90
CA LEU A 235 4.11 1.08 -17.73
C LEU A 235 5.34 0.23 -18.01
N ALA A 236 5.14 -0.97 -18.55
CA ALA A 236 6.25 -1.88 -18.87
C ALA A 236 7.19 -1.26 -19.93
N GLU A 237 6.64 -0.54 -20.91
CA GLU A 237 7.43 0.13 -21.95
C GLU A 237 8.26 1.31 -21.39
N ILE A 238 7.69 2.12 -20.47
CA ILE A 238 8.41 3.22 -19.82
C ILE A 238 9.48 2.70 -18.85
N GLU A 239 9.18 1.66 -18.06
CA GLU A 239 10.15 1.03 -17.15
C GLU A 239 11.34 0.46 -17.95
N ALA A 240 11.07 -0.30 -19.02
CA ALA A 240 12.12 -0.83 -19.89
C ALA A 240 12.96 0.27 -20.52
N TRP A 241 12.31 1.33 -21.02
CA TRP A 241 12.98 2.46 -21.63
C TRP A 241 13.85 3.26 -20.62
N SER A 242 13.37 3.46 -19.39
CA SER A 242 14.12 4.14 -18.32
C SER A 242 15.33 3.32 -17.87
N GLY A 243 15.17 1.99 -17.78
CA GLY A 243 16.26 1.07 -17.48
C GLY A 243 17.35 1.10 -18.55
N ASP A 244 16.96 1.14 -19.83
CA ASP A 244 17.88 1.28 -20.96
C ASP A 244 18.64 2.62 -20.91
N ALA A 245 17.96 3.72 -20.56
CA ALA A 245 18.57 5.04 -20.42
C ALA A 245 19.59 5.11 -19.27
N ILE A 246 19.25 4.54 -18.11
CA ILE A 246 20.14 4.47 -16.94
C ILE A 246 21.34 3.57 -17.24
N ALA A 247 21.12 2.39 -17.82
CA ALA A 247 22.21 1.47 -18.16
C ALA A 247 23.16 2.08 -19.21
N THR A 248 22.60 2.81 -20.18
CA THR A 248 23.36 3.59 -21.16
C THR A 248 24.20 4.67 -20.48
N TRP A 249 23.63 5.40 -19.52
CA TRP A 249 24.37 6.37 -18.73
C TRP A 249 25.49 5.73 -17.92
N GLU A 250 25.24 4.65 -17.19
CA GLU A 250 26.27 4.00 -16.36
C GLU A 250 27.47 3.62 -17.21
N LYS A 251 27.20 2.99 -18.37
CA LYS A 251 28.22 2.66 -19.35
C LYS A 251 28.97 3.91 -19.83
N ASN A 252 28.26 4.96 -20.21
CA ASN A 252 28.85 6.21 -20.69
C ASN A 252 29.63 6.94 -19.58
N SER A 253 29.18 6.88 -18.33
CA SER A 253 29.81 7.53 -17.17
C SER A 253 31.14 6.88 -16.82
N ILE A 254 31.25 5.56 -16.95
CA ILE A 254 32.53 4.84 -16.79
C ILE A 254 33.49 5.30 -17.88
N ILE A 255 33.02 5.38 -19.13
CA ILE A 255 33.83 5.82 -20.28
C ILE A 255 34.30 7.27 -20.10
N ILE A 256 33.40 8.19 -19.69
CA ILE A 256 33.73 9.60 -19.48
C ILE A 256 34.65 9.80 -18.26
N ASN A 257 34.46 9.06 -17.16
CA ASN A 257 35.36 9.15 -16.01
C ASN A 257 36.77 8.65 -16.34
N GLN A 258 36.86 7.54 -17.07
CA GLN A 258 38.14 7.07 -17.61
C GLN A 258 38.78 8.12 -18.52
N PHE A 259 37.97 8.80 -19.35
CA PHE A 259 38.40 9.88 -20.21
C PHE A 259 38.95 11.08 -19.39
N LEU A 260 38.18 11.59 -18.43
CA LEU A 260 38.57 12.73 -17.59
C LEU A 260 39.89 12.43 -16.86
N GLY A 261 39.99 11.23 -16.27
CA GLY A 261 41.21 10.80 -15.59
C GLY A 261 42.45 10.78 -16.50
N VAL A 262 42.30 10.31 -17.75
CA VAL A 262 43.37 10.39 -18.75
C VAL A 262 43.70 11.85 -19.08
N ALA A 263 42.69 12.71 -19.25
CA ALA A 263 42.88 14.13 -19.57
C ALA A 263 43.60 14.90 -18.44
N TYR A 264 43.25 14.66 -17.18
CA TYR A 264 43.95 15.19 -16.02
C TYR A 264 45.40 14.70 -15.95
N ARG A 265 45.62 13.39 -16.17
CA ARG A 265 46.97 12.85 -16.23
C ARG A 265 47.81 13.48 -17.33
N ILE A 266 47.22 13.75 -18.49
CA ILE A 266 47.87 14.50 -19.58
C ILE A 266 48.23 15.91 -19.11
N LYS A 267 47.30 16.61 -18.43
CA LYS A 267 47.51 17.96 -17.86
C LYS A 267 48.68 18.00 -16.88
N ASP A 268 48.84 16.98 -16.05
CA ASP A 268 49.94 16.88 -15.10
C ASP A 268 51.30 16.64 -15.79
N LEU A 269 51.29 15.95 -16.93
CA LEU A 269 52.48 15.59 -17.70
C LEU A 269 52.88 16.62 -18.77
N ILE A 270 52.21 17.78 -18.88
CA ILE A 270 52.62 18.86 -19.81
C ILE A 270 53.87 19.58 -19.28
N ASN A 271 55.03 18.97 -19.49
CA ASN A 271 56.34 19.57 -19.30
C ASN A 271 57.32 18.97 -20.34
N PRO A 272 58.22 19.76 -20.96
CA PRO A 272 59.29 19.25 -21.81
C PRO A 272 60.11 18.10 -21.21
N ILE A 273 60.27 18.06 -19.88
CA ILE A 273 60.96 16.99 -19.14
C ILE A 273 60.18 15.67 -19.20
N CYS A 274 58.85 15.73 -19.17
CA CYS A 274 57.97 14.56 -19.15
C CYS A 274 57.53 14.10 -20.56
N LYS A 275 58.17 14.61 -21.63
CA LYS A 275 57.77 14.35 -23.02
C LYS A 275 57.54 12.87 -23.33
N GLU A 276 58.47 11.99 -22.95
CA GLU A 276 58.35 10.56 -23.24
C GLU A 276 57.22 9.90 -22.46
N GLN A 277 57.07 10.24 -21.18
CA GLN A 277 55.96 9.77 -20.35
C GLN A 277 54.61 10.26 -20.91
N LEU A 278 54.53 11.53 -21.31
CA LEU A 278 53.34 12.10 -21.96
C LEU A 278 53.02 11.38 -23.28
N LEU A 279 54.02 11.15 -24.13
CA LEU A 279 53.83 10.41 -25.38
C LEU A 279 53.41 8.95 -25.11
N ASN A 280 53.95 8.31 -24.09
CA ASN A 280 53.55 6.96 -23.68
C ASN A 280 52.09 6.92 -23.21
N VAL A 281 51.68 7.84 -22.32
CA VAL A 281 50.29 7.97 -21.88
C VAL A 281 49.37 8.22 -23.07
N LEU A 282 49.72 9.17 -23.96
CA LEU A 282 48.94 9.47 -25.16
C LEU A 282 48.85 8.29 -26.12
N ASN A 283 49.91 7.49 -26.27
CA ASN A 283 49.92 6.32 -27.15
C ASN A 283 49.16 5.12 -26.56
N ARG A 284 49.19 4.95 -25.23
CA ARG A 284 48.57 3.85 -24.49
C ARG A 284 47.07 4.01 -24.32
N TYR A 285 46.61 5.23 -24.12
CA TYR A 285 45.20 5.57 -24.01
C TYR A 285 44.77 6.37 -25.23
N PRO A 286 44.77 5.78 -26.44
CA PRO A 286 44.33 6.48 -27.61
C PRO A 286 42.82 6.70 -27.44
N LEU A 287 42.43 7.96 -27.20
CA LEU A 287 41.06 8.35 -26.85
C LEU A 287 40.03 7.89 -27.89
N ASN A 288 40.47 7.62 -29.12
CA ASN A 288 39.68 7.05 -30.21
C ASN A 288 39.40 5.53 -30.10
N ARG A 289 39.98 4.82 -29.13
CA ARG A 289 39.69 3.39 -28.83
C ARG A 289 38.77 3.20 -27.64
N LEU A 290 38.39 4.28 -26.95
CA LEU A 290 37.34 4.20 -25.94
C LEU A 290 36.02 3.82 -26.62
N PRO A 291 35.15 3.02 -25.97
CA PRO A 291 33.87 2.62 -26.58
C PRO A 291 33.04 3.85 -26.94
N LEU A 292 32.32 3.80 -28.07
CA LEU A 292 31.37 4.84 -28.44
C LEU A 292 30.25 4.95 -27.41
N VAL A 293 29.85 6.20 -27.14
CA VAL A 293 28.65 6.51 -26.37
C VAL A 293 27.46 5.93 -27.11
N THR A 294 26.64 5.14 -26.42
CA THR A 294 25.41 4.60 -27.01
C THR A 294 24.25 5.57 -26.80
N SER A 295 23.35 5.68 -27.78
CA SER A 295 22.13 6.47 -27.68
C SER A 295 20.93 5.64 -27.20
N THR A 296 19.97 6.29 -26.55
CA THR A 296 18.74 5.65 -26.08
C THR A 296 17.70 5.54 -27.20
N ARG A 297 16.86 4.49 -27.18
CA ARG A 297 15.66 4.43 -28.05
C ARG A 297 14.75 5.63 -27.81
N THR A 298 14.15 6.21 -28.84
CA THR A 298 13.19 7.33 -28.72
C THR A 298 11.75 6.82 -28.60
N GLY A 299 11.07 7.11 -27.47
CA GLY A 299 9.66 6.74 -27.19
C GLY A 299 8.69 7.92 -26.99
N GLN A 300 9.13 9.14 -27.30
CA GLN A 300 8.47 10.39 -26.91
C GLN A 300 7.05 10.58 -27.48
N SER A 301 6.83 10.23 -28.74
CA SER A 301 5.51 10.33 -29.39
C SER A 301 4.49 9.32 -28.85
N GLN A 302 4.97 8.18 -28.34
CA GLN A 302 4.12 7.17 -27.74
C GLN A 302 3.63 7.64 -26.36
N ILE A 303 4.51 8.22 -25.54
CA ILE A 303 4.16 8.67 -24.18
C ILE A 303 3.08 9.77 -24.20
N THR A 304 3.20 10.77 -25.09
CA THR A 304 2.19 11.86 -25.18
C THR A 304 0.82 11.35 -25.62
N ALA A 305 0.77 10.48 -26.64
CA ALA A 305 -0.48 9.90 -27.11
C ALA A 305 -1.19 9.07 -26.02
N LEU A 306 -0.42 8.40 -25.17
CA LEU A 306 -0.92 7.59 -24.07
C LEU A 306 -1.43 8.43 -22.89
N LEU A 307 -0.81 9.59 -22.61
CA LEU A 307 -1.27 10.53 -21.59
C LEU A 307 -2.62 11.17 -21.95
N ASP A 308 -2.82 11.51 -23.23
CA ASP A 308 -4.09 12.06 -23.71
C ASP A 308 -5.24 11.04 -23.60
N GLU A 309 -4.94 9.76 -23.80
CA GLU A 309 -5.91 8.67 -23.64
C GLU A 309 -6.37 8.55 -22.18
N VAL A 310 -5.45 8.58 -21.20
CA VAL A 310 -5.77 8.52 -19.76
C VAL A 310 -6.68 9.67 -19.32
N VAL A 311 -6.44 10.89 -19.80
CA VAL A 311 -7.28 12.06 -19.50
C VAL A 311 -8.69 11.88 -20.05
N LYS A 312 -8.82 11.38 -21.28
CA LYS A 312 -10.12 11.13 -21.90
C LYS A 312 -10.95 10.17 -21.07
N ILE A 313 -10.34 9.07 -20.61
CA ILE A 313 -11.02 8.03 -19.84
C ILE A 313 -11.45 8.52 -18.45
N GLN A 314 -10.61 9.30 -17.76
CA GLN A 314 -10.96 9.87 -16.45
C GLN A 314 -12.22 10.77 -16.55
N ASN A 315 -12.29 11.58 -17.60
CA ASN A 315 -13.42 12.47 -17.84
C ASN A 315 -14.71 11.70 -18.14
N GLU A 316 -14.63 10.62 -18.93
CA GLU A 316 -15.77 9.74 -19.22
C GLU A 316 -16.25 9.00 -17.96
N GLY A 317 -15.34 8.45 -17.15
CA GLY A 317 -15.67 7.78 -15.88
C GLY A 317 -16.32 8.71 -14.84
N SER A 318 -15.79 9.93 -14.69
CA SER A 318 -16.35 10.94 -13.78
C SER A 318 -17.77 11.36 -14.18
N LYS A 319 -18.03 11.52 -15.49
CA LYS A 319 -19.36 11.81 -16.00
C LYS A 319 -20.36 10.70 -15.65
N ASN A 320 -19.99 9.43 -15.88
CA ASN A 320 -20.86 8.29 -15.65
C ASN A 320 -21.24 8.12 -14.17
N ILE A 321 -20.30 8.33 -13.23
CA ILE A 321 -20.57 8.24 -11.78
C ILE A 321 -21.50 9.36 -11.31
N LYS A 322 -21.36 10.57 -11.87
CA LYS A 322 -22.23 11.69 -11.56
C LYS A 322 -23.68 11.43 -11.99
N GLU A 323 -23.87 10.91 -13.21
CA GLU A 323 -25.20 10.51 -13.70
C GLU A 323 -25.81 9.37 -12.88
N LEU A 324 -25.00 8.42 -12.40
CA LEU A 324 -25.45 7.32 -11.55
C LEU A 324 -25.91 7.81 -10.17
N LYS A 325 -25.18 8.75 -9.56
CA LYS A 325 -25.52 9.35 -8.27
C LYS A 325 -26.88 10.04 -8.29
N GLU A 326 -27.14 10.85 -9.32
CA GLU A 326 -28.43 11.55 -9.49
C GLU A 326 -29.59 10.55 -9.51
N LYS A 327 -29.46 9.49 -10.30
CA LYS A 327 -30.48 8.43 -10.41
C LYS A 327 -30.72 7.67 -9.09
N VAL A 328 -29.67 7.40 -8.30
CA VAL A 328 -29.79 6.68 -7.02
C VAL A 328 -30.38 7.57 -5.93
N ASP A 329 -30.09 8.87 -5.94
CA ASP A 329 -30.68 9.80 -4.99
C ASP A 329 -32.19 10.00 -5.26
N ASP A 330 -32.62 10.07 -6.53
CA ASP A 330 -34.05 10.07 -6.91
C ASP A 330 -34.78 8.82 -6.39
N TRP A 331 -34.14 7.65 -6.55
CA TRP A 331 -34.64 6.36 -6.05
C TRP A 331 -34.83 6.33 -4.54
N ARG A 332 -33.87 6.91 -3.81
CA ARG A 332 -33.89 6.97 -2.36
C ARG A 332 -35.09 7.73 -1.84
N GLU A 333 -35.40 8.87 -2.45
CA GLU A 333 -36.55 9.68 -2.08
C GLU A 333 -37.88 9.03 -2.47
N PHE A 334 -37.92 8.35 -3.62
CA PHE A 334 -39.09 7.55 -4.05
C PHE A 334 -39.41 6.40 -3.08
N LEU A 335 -38.42 5.59 -2.69
CA LEU A 335 -38.63 4.46 -1.75
C LEU A 335 -39.04 4.93 -0.35
N LYS A 336 -38.53 6.08 0.11
CA LYS A 336 -38.97 6.70 1.37
C LYS A 336 -40.44 7.11 1.31
N ALA A 337 -40.87 7.71 0.20
CA ALA A 337 -42.28 8.09 0.00
C ALA A 337 -43.19 6.85 -0.02
N LEU A 338 -42.77 5.80 -0.72
CA LEU A 338 -43.55 4.57 -0.89
C LEU A 338 -43.62 3.73 0.41
N SER A 339 -42.52 3.64 1.17
CA SER A 339 -42.51 3.04 2.51
C SER A 339 -43.47 3.76 3.47
N LYS A 340 -43.51 5.10 3.43
CA LYS A 340 -44.43 5.91 4.24
C LYS A 340 -45.90 5.66 3.88
N GLN A 341 -46.21 5.50 2.59
CA GLN A 341 -47.56 5.14 2.13
C GLN A 341 -47.97 3.76 2.63
N PHE A 342 -47.07 2.76 2.55
CA PHE A 342 -47.35 1.39 2.99
C PHE A 342 -47.56 1.28 4.53
N VAL A 343 -46.77 2.02 5.31
CA VAL A 343 -46.95 2.11 6.78
C VAL A 343 -48.30 2.75 7.14
N HIS A 344 -48.73 3.76 6.37
CA HIS A 344 -50.02 4.40 6.60
C HIS A 344 -51.17 3.42 6.33
N SER A 345 -51.16 2.72 5.20
CA SER A 345 -52.17 1.72 4.88
C SER A 345 -52.21 0.59 5.92
N GLN A 346 -51.06 0.10 6.39
CA GLN A 346 -51.04 -0.98 7.40
C GLN A 346 -51.69 -0.58 8.72
N LYS A 347 -51.52 0.66 9.18
CA LYS A 347 -52.15 1.15 10.42
C LYS A 347 -53.67 1.15 10.35
N ASP A 348 -54.24 1.37 9.17
CA ASP A 348 -55.69 1.32 8.96
C ASP A 348 -56.23 -0.13 9.03
N HIS A 349 -55.37 -1.15 8.87
CA HIS A 349 -55.73 -2.58 8.94
C HIS A 349 -55.54 -3.26 10.29
N GLU A 350 -54.57 -2.84 11.12
CA GLU A 350 -54.38 -3.44 12.46
C GLU A 350 -55.57 -3.17 13.42
N GLY A 351 -56.48 -2.26 13.07
CA GLY A 351 -57.72 -1.98 13.79
C GLY A 351 -58.90 -2.92 13.46
N LEU A 352 -58.73 -3.87 12.53
CA LEU A 352 -59.80 -4.79 12.11
C LEU A 352 -59.96 -5.92 13.15
N GLY A 353 -60.93 -5.76 14.07
CA GLY A 353 -61.35 -6.81 15.02
C GLY A 353 -62.17 -7.93 14.35
N GLY A 354 -62.36 -9.05 15.05
CA GLY A 354 -63.16 -10.18 14.56
C GLY A 354 -64.63 -9.81 14.35
N LEU A 355 -65.23 -10.29 13.26
CA LEU A 355 -66.59 -9.94 12.83
C LEU A 355 -67.60 -10.94 13.42
N ASP A 356 -68.37 -10.54 14.44
CA ASP A 356 -69.44 -11.35 15.06
C ASP A 356 -70.81 -11.00 14.47
N ILE A 357 -71.37 -11.90 13.66
CA ILE A 357 -72.59 -11.64 12.87
C ILE A 357 -73.87 -12.04 13.66
N GLY A 358 -73.78 -12.47 14.93
CA GLY A 358 -74.97 -12.74 15.78
C GLY A 358 -75.86 -13.91 15.33
N VAL A 359 -75.38 -14.74 14.40
CA VAL A 359 -76.12 -15.80 13.66
C VAL A 359 -76.68 -16.89 14.58
N LEU A 360 -75.99 -17.21 15.67
CA LEU A 360 -76.38 -18.27 16.62
C LEU A 360 -77.71 -17.99 17.33
N ASN A 361 -78.07 -16.72 17.52
CA ASN A 361 -79.31 -16.34 18.18
C ASN A 361 -80.53 -16.47 17.25
N ILE A 362 -80.35 -16.28 15.93
CA ILE A 362 -81.43 -16.38 14.93
C ILE A 362 -81.80 -17.86 14.69
N ALA A 363 -80.79 -18.74 14.58
CA ALA A 363 -80.98 -20.17 14.41
C ALA A 363 -81.78 -20.81 15.56
N LYS A 364 -81.63 -20.28 16.79
CA LYS A 364 -82.34 -20.75 17.97
C LYS A 364 -83.84 -20.42 17.93
N GLU A 365 -84.20 -19.23 17.47
CA GLU A 365 -85.60 -18.77 17.41
C GLU A 365 -86.37 -19.47 16.28
N ILE A 366 -85.72 -19.73 15.13
CA ILE A 366 -86.32 -20.49 14.01
C ILE A 366 -86.73 -21.91 14.45
N ARG A 367 -85.92 -22.57 15.28
CA ARG A 367 -86.22 -23.90 15.81
C ARG A 367 -87.46 -23.91 16.71
N GLY A 368 -87.58 -22.91 17.59
CA GLY A 368 -88.76 -22.79 18.47
C GLY A 368 -90.06 -22.54 17.70
N LEU A 369 -89.97 -21.82 16.57
CA LEU A 369 -91.13 -21.57 15.71
C LEU A 369 -91.62 -22.84 15.00
N ASP A 370 -90.71 -23.69 14.53
CA ASP A 370 -91.03 -24.99 13.90
C ASP A 370 -91.73 -25.97 14.86
N GLU A 371 -91.26 -26.01 16.11
CA GLU A 371 -91.88 -26.79 17.20
C GLU A 371 -93.33 -26.33 17.44
N SER A 372 -93.56 -25.03 17.54
CA SER A 372 -94.88 -24.45 17.82
C SER A 372 -95.91 -24.66 16.69
N ILE A 373 -95.46 -24.68 15.44
CA ILE A 373 -96.30 -24.95 14.26
C ILE A 373 -96.73 -26.43 14.23
N THR A 374 -95.82 -27.33 14.60
CA THR A 374 -96.10 -28.76 14.67
C THR A 374 -97.20 -29.07 15.69
N ASP A 375 -97.21 -28.38 16.83
CA ASP A 375 -98.26 -28.49 17.84
C ASP A 375 -99.63 -28.01 17.32
N LEU A 376 -99.66 -26.93 16.52
CA LEU A 376 -100.89 -26.41 15.93
C LEU A 376 -101.54 -27.39 14.94
N ASP A 377 -100.75 -28.08 14.11
CA ASP A 377 -101.27 -29.06 13.15
C ASP A 377 -101.97 -30.25 13.82
N LEU A 378 -101.43 -30.73 14.94
CA LEU A 378 -102.04 -31.81 15.73
C LEU A 378 -103.43 -31.42 16.26
N ILE A 379 -103.60 -30.16 16.65
CA ILE A 379 -104.85 -29.63 17.18
C ILE A 379 -105.88 -29.44 16.06
N LEU A 380 -105.47 -28.92 14.90
CA LEU A 380 -106.35 -28.72 13.74
C LEU A 380 -106.88 -30.05 13.18
N GLU A 381 -106.09 -31.12 13.19
CA GLU A 381 -106.55 -32.43 12.73
C GLU A 381 -107.58 -33.04 13.69
N ARG A 382 -107.45 -32.82 15.01
CA ARG A 382 -108.50 -33.17 15.99
C ARG A 382 -109.80 -32.40 15.71
N ALA A 383 -109.71 -31.10 15.41
CA ALA A 383 -110.85 -30.27 15.06
C ALA A 383 -111.60 -30.80 13.81
N ARG A 384 -110.83 -31.21 12.80
CA ARG A 384 -111.37 -31.80 11.57
C ARG A 384 -112.12 -33.10 11.83
N ILE A 385 -111.57 -34.00 12.65
CA ILE A 385 -112.22 -35.26 13.02
C ILE A 385 -113.53 -34.99 13.77
N LEU A 386 -113.53 -34.07 14.72
CA LEU A 386 -114.74 -33.70 15.46
C LEU A 386 -115.80 -33.06 14.57
N SER A 387 -115.42 -32.32 13.53
CA SER A 387 -116.38 -31.73 12.58
C SER A 387 -117.16 -32.77 11.78
N LEU A 388 -116.53 -33.92 11.51
CA LEU A 388 -117.18 -35.06 10.87
C LEU A 388 -118.18 -35.73 11.81
N TYR A 389 -117.86 -35.84 13.10
CA TYR A 389 -118.79 -36.32 14.13
C TYR A 389 -119.97 -35.37 14.32
N ALA A 390 -119.73 -34.05 14.37
CA ALA A 390 -120.76 -33.02 14.46
C ALA A 390 -121.80 -33.16 13.33
N ARG A 391 -121.32 -33.46 12.12
CA ARG A 391 -122.16 -33.65 10.94
C ARG A 391 -123.09 -34.87 11.05
N ILE A 392 -122.64 -35.95 11.68
CA ILE A 392 -123.46 -37.15 11.92
C ILE A 392 -124.56 -36.85 12.93
N GLU A 393 -124.23 -36.14 14.01
CA GLU A 393 -125.20 -35.79 15.07
C GLU A 393 -126.22 -34.73 14.62
N ALA A 394 -125.83 -33.82 13.70
CA ALA A 394 -126.70 -32.76 13.18
C ALA A 394 -127.93 -33.25 12.38
N VAL A 395 -127.95 -34.50 11.93
CA VAL A 395 -129.03 -35.08 11.10
C VAL A 395 -130.17 -35.70 11.96
N ARG A 396 -129.97 -35.81 13.28
CA ARG A 396 -130.94 -36.46 14.19
C ARG A 396 -132.16 -35.62 14.62
N PRO A 397 -132.09 -34.28 14.78
CA PRO A 397 -133.25 -33.42 15.11
C PRO A 397 -134.05 -32.97 13.88
N LYS A 398 -135.28 -32.44 14.07
CA LYS A 398 -136.11 -31.84 12.99
C LYS A 398 -135.59 -30.50 12.41
N ASP A 399 -134.42 -30.02 12.85
CA ASP A 399 -133.80 -28.72 12.49
C ASP A 399 -132.49 -28.89 11.67
N GLU A 400 -132.48 -29.83 10.72
CA GLU A 400 -131.31 -30.17 9.86
C GLU A 400 -130.77 -28.95 9.06
N GLU A 401 -131.63 -28.00 8.68
CA GLU A 401 -131.26 -26.81 7.89
C GLU A 401 -130.29 -25.84 8.60
N VAL A 402 -130.20 -25.88 9.94
CA VAL A 402 -129.42 -24.88 10.72
C VAL A 402 -128.05 -25.39 11.15
N LEU A 403 -127.92 -26.68 11.50
CA LEU A 403 -126.68 -27.23 12.11
C LEU A 403 -125.69 -27.80 11.09
N LEU A 404 -126.17 -28.33 9.96
CA LEU A 404 -125.31 -28.90 8.91
C LEU A 404 -124.35 -27.87 8.28
N PRO A 405 -124.77 -26.62 7.96
CA PRO A 405 -123.88 -25.60 7.39
C PRO A 405 -122.70 -25.23 8.31
N VAL A 406 -122.91 -25.25 9.63
CA VAL A 406 -121.86 -24.94 10.62
C VAL A 406 -120.76 -26.00 10.59
N SER A 407 -121.12 -27.29 10.60
CA SER A 407 -120.13 -28.38 10.53
C SER A 407 -119.31 -28.36 9.24
N HIS A 408 -119.93 -28.05 8.10
CA HIS A 408 -119.26 -27.91 6.81
C HIS A 408 -118.22 -26.78 6.82
N ARG A 409 -118.59 -25.61 7.37
CA ARG A 409 -117.69 -24.46 7.43
C ARG A 409 -116.48 -24.71 8.33
N MET A 410 -116.67 -25.43 9.44
CA MET A 410 -115.58 -25.78 10.35
C MET A 410 -114.56 -26.72 9.72
N LYS A 411 -115.02 -27.73 8.96
CA LYS A 411 -114.14 -28.62 8.21
C LYS A 411 -113.30 -27.86 7.19
N GLU A 412 -113.94 -26.97 6.43
CA GLU A 412 -113.28 -26.18 5.39
C GLU A 412 -112.17 -25.28 5.97
N LEU A 413 -112.41 -24.67 7.13
CA LEU A 413 -111.42 -23.84 7.82
C LEU A 413 -110.25 -24.65 8.39
N ALA A 414 -110.50 -25.81 8.99
CA ALA A 414 -109.45 -26.70 9.50
C ALA A 414 -108.53 -27.21 8.38
N GLU A 415 -109.11 -27.61 7.24
CA GLU A 415 -108.35 -28.04 6.05
C GLU A 415 -107.55 -26.89 5.44
N THR A 416 -108.11 -25.68 5.43
CA THR A 416 -107.40 -24.48 4.96
C THR A 416 -106.23 -24.10 5.87
N ALA A 417 -106.40 -24.19 7.20
CA ALA A 417 -105.36 -23.88 8.17
C ALA A 417 -104.20 -24.89 8.10
N SER A 418 -104.50 -26.20 8.03
CA SER A 418 -103.46 -27.24 7.94
C SER A 418 -102.63 -27.13 6.65
N LYS A 419 -103.28 -26.85 5.51
CA LYS A 419 -102.54 -26.60 4.25
C LYS A 419 -101.56 -25.44 4.39
N LYS A 420 -101.97 -24.34 5.02
CA LYS A 420 -101.11 -23.16 5.23
C LYS A 420 -99.99 -23.38 6.24
N SER A 421 -100.22 -24.21 7.27
CA SER A 421 -99.20 -24.63 8.22
C SER A 421 -98.06 -25.40 7.53
N SER A 422 -98.41 -26.35 6.65
CA SER A 422 -97.43 -27.08 5.83
C SER A 422 -96.61 -26.16 4.93
N GLU A 423 -97.25 -25.17 4.29
CA GLU A 423 -96.55 -24.17 3.45
C GLU A 423 -95.56 -23.32 4.27
N LEU A 424 -95.83 -23.07 5.56
CA LEU A 424 -94.93 -22.32 6.44
C LEU A 424 -93.71 -23.15 6.88
N LYS A 425 -93.87 -24.46 7.06
CA LYS A 425 -92.80 -25.38 7.48
C LYS A 425 -91.71 -25.55 6.41
N ASP A 426 -92.11 -25.69 5.15
CA ASP A 426 -91.18 -25.74 4.01
C ASP A 426 -90.31 -24.48 3.89
N GLU A 427 -90.83 -23.32 4.32
CA GLU A 427 -90.08 -22.06 4.31
C GLU A 427 -89.13 -21.90 5.52
N LEU A 428 -89.47 -22.49 6.68
CA LEU A 428 -88.58 -22.50 7.84
C LEU A 428 -87.34 -23.38 7.61
N GLU A 429 -87.49 -24.48 6.86
CA GLU A 429 -86.35 -25.32 6.48
C GLU A 429 -85.34 -24.54 5.62
N LYS A 430 -85.83 -23.71 4.69
CA LYS A 430 -84.97 -22.81 3.89
C LYS A 430 -84.24 -21.78 4.76
N LEU A 431 -84.93 -21.20 5.76
CA LEU A 431 -84.33 -20.27 6.72
C LEU A 431 -83.31 -20.94 7.66
N SER A 432 -83.44 -22.24 7.94
CA SER A 432 -82.46 -22.99 8.70
C SER A 432 -81.15 -23.20 7.93
N GLN A 433 -81.24 -23.66 6.66
CA GLN A 433 -80.09 -23.83 5.77
C GLN A 433 -79.30 -22.52 5.58
N PHE A 434 -80.03 -21.41 5.52
CA PHE A 434 -79.49 -20.07 5.47
C PHE A 434 -78.56 -19.72 6.64
N THR A 435 -78.97 -20.03 7.89
CA THR A 435 -78.16 -19.70 9.08
C THR A 435 -76.85 -20.49 9.15
N VAL A 436 -76.82 -21.72 8.62
CA VAL A 436 -75.61 -22.53 8.52
C VAL A 436 -74.59 -21.88 7.57
N LEU A 437 -75.07 -21.45 6.39
CA LEU A 437 -74.21 -20.82 5.38
C LEU A 437 -73.57 -19.52 5.88
N LEU A 438 -74.29 -18.70 6.65
CA LEU A 438 -73.74 -17.47 7.25
C LEU A 438 -72.65 -17.73 8.29
N ASN A 439 -72.78 -18.81 9.07
CA ASN A 439 -71.78 -19.18 10.06
C ASN A 439 -70.46 -19.62 9.39
N ASP A 440 -70.55 -20.39 8.30
CA ASP A 440 -69.38 -20.80 7.52
C ASP A 440 -68.66 -19.61 6.88
N HIS A 441 -69.41 -18.63 6.36
CA HIS A 441 -68.83 -17.37 5.87
C HIS A 441 -68.09 -16.60 6.96
N SER A 442 -68.62 -16.52 8.19
CA SER A 442 -67.99 -15.81 9.31
C SER A 442 -66.63 -16.41 9.72
N ILE A 443 -66.53 -17.75 9.78
CA ILE A 443 -65.29 -18.45 10.13
C ILE A 443 -64.21 -18.19 9.06
N GLU A 444 -64.58 -18.31 7.78
CA GLU A 444 -63.64 -18.11 6.67
C GLU A 444 -63.18 -16.65 6.57
N ILE A 445 -64.06 -15.66 6.81
CA ILE A 445 -63.71 -14.23 6.87
C ILE A 445 -62.62 -13.98 7.93
N ASN A 446 -62.81 -14.47 9.16
CA ASN A 446 -61.86 -14.27 10.26
C ASN A 446 -60.49 -14.94 10.02
N SER A 447 -60.48 -16.10 9.37
CA SER A 447 -59.25 -16.80 8.95
C SER A 447 -58.44 -15.99 7.93
N ARG A 448 -59.11 -15.41 6.93
CA ARG A 448 -58.47 -14.59 5.89
C ARG A 448 -57.92 -13.27 6.40
N ILE A 449 -58.63 -12.60 7.32
CA ILE A 449 -58.13 -11.39 8.01
C ILE A 449 -56.80 -11.67 8.73
N SER A 450 -56.70 -12.82 9.41
CA SER A 450 -55.49 -13.21 10.13
C SER A 450 -54.28 -13.40 9.21
N ARG A 451 -54.49 -14.01 8.02
CA ARG A 451 -53.44 -14.20 7.00
C ARG A 451 -52.97 -12.85 6.42
N LEU A 452 -53.90 -11.99 6.03
CA LEU A 452 -53.59 -10.64 5.51
C LEU A 452 -52.71 -9.82 6.47
N ASN A 453 -52.95 -9.91 7.79
CA ASN A 453 -52.16 -9.21 8.80
C ASN A 453 -50.72 -9.73 8.91
N ILE A 454 -50.50 -11.05 8.77
CA ILE A 454 -49.16 -11.65 8.82
C ILE A 454 -48.36 -11.25 7.58
N ASP A 455 -48.94 -11.43 6.40
CA ASP A 455 -48.26 -11.16 5.13
C ASP A 455 -47.91 -9.67 4.97
N SER A 456 -48.79 -8.77 5.44
CA SER A 456 -48.55 -7.32 5.45
C SER A 456 -47.37 -6.92 6.34
N ARG A 457 -47.18 -7.57 7.50
CA ARG A 457 -46.03 -7.30 8.40
C ARG A 457 -44.72 -7.77 7.79
N ASP A 458 -44.71 -8.89 7.09
CA ASP A 458 -43.51 -9.40 6.45
C ASP A 458 -43.13 -8.56 5.22
N ALA A 459 -44.11 -8.08 4.44
CA ALA A 459 -43.87 -7.11 3.37
C ALA A 459 -43.21 -5.81 3.89
N LEU A 460 -43.64 -5.27 5.04
CA LEU A 460 -43.03 -4.08 5.64
C LEU A 460 -41.55 -4.31 6.01
N LYS A 461 -41.21 -5.48 6.57
CA LYS A 461 -39.80 -5.82 6.89
C LYS A 461 -38.93 -5.81 5.63
N PHE A 462 -39.42 -6.33 4.52
CA PHE A 462 -38.68 -6.30 3.25
C PHE A 462 -38.53 -4.87 2.70
N PHE A 463 -39.55 -4.02 2.80
CA PHE A 463 -39.46 -2.60 2.41
C PHE A 463 -38.37 -1.85 3.18
N ASN A 464 -38.30 -2.05 4.50
CA ASN A 464 -37.27 -1.41 5.33
C ASN A 464 -35.86 -1.89 4.97
N LEU A 465 -35.69 -3.19 4.73
CA LEU A 465 -34.41 -3.78 4.32
C LEU A 465 -33.92 -3.23 2.97
N VAL A 466 -34.82 -3.09 1.98
CA VAL A 466 -34.48 -2.52 0.67
C VAL A 466 -34.11 -1.04 0.80
N THR A 467 -34.85 -0.27 1.60
CA THR A 467 -34.57 1.15 1.87
C THR A 467 -33.18 1.35 2.50
N GLU A 468 -32.81 0.53 3.48
CA GLU A 468 -31.49 0.55 4.11
C GLU A 468 -30.37 0.26 3.12
N ARG A 469 -30.55 -0.75 2.26
CA ARG A 469 -29.56 -1.12 1.23
C ARG A 469 -29.34 -0.02 0.19
N VAL A 470 -30.39 0.69 -0.20
CA VAL A 470 -30.29 1.83 -1.13
C VAL A 470 -29.55 3.01 -0.49
N GLU A 471 -29.75 3.26 0.82
CA GLU A 471 -29.00 4.29 1.54
C GLU A 471 -27.50 3.94 1.64
N LEU A 472 -27.16 2.66 1.86
CA LEU A 472 -25.78 2.18 1.80
C LEU A 472 -25.17 2.31 0.40
N LEU A 473 -25.95 2.05 -0.66
CA LEU A 473 -25.51 2.22 -2.05
C LEU A 473 -25.23 3.69 -2.37
N SER A 474 -26.10 4.63 -1.99
CA SER A 474 -25.88 6.08 -2.17
C SER A 474 -24.60 6.53 -1.47
N LYS A 475 -24.34 6.07 -0.24
CA LYS A 475 -23.09 6.37 0.48
C LYS A 475 -21.85 5.81 -0.25
N ALA A 476 -21.93 4.59 -0.77
CA ALA A 476 -20.82 3.97 -1.49
C ALA A 476 -20.51 4.71 -2.80
N ILE A 477 -21.53 5.13 -3.56
CA ILE A 477 -21.35 5.91 -4.81
C ILE A 477 -20.73 7.28 -4.53
N ARG A 478 -21.14 7.96 -3.45
CA ARG A 478 -20.53 9.24 -3.03
C ARG A 478 -19.07 9.09 -2.64
N GLN A 479 -18.72 7.97 -2.01
CA GLN A 479 -17.33 7.66 -1.69
C GLN A 479 -16.49 7.46 -2.97
N GLU A 480 -17.05 6.82 -4.01
CA GLU A 480 -16.33 6.67 -5.29
C GLU A 480 -16.17 7.97 -6.06
N GLU A 481 -17.19 8.84 -6.07
CA GLU A 481 -17.06 10.19 -6.63
C GLU A 481 -15.90 10.98 -5.97
N ALA A 482 -15.75 10.84 -4.65
CA ALA A 482 -14.64 11.44 -3.91
C ALA A 482 -13.29 10.77 -4.19
N ASN A 483 -13.26 9.45 -4.41
CA ASN A 483 -12.04 8.71 -4.75
C ASN A 483 -11.52 9.09 -6.14
N LEU A 484 -12.38 9.17 -7.17
CA LEU A 484 -11.99 9.64 -8.50
C LEU A 484 -11.49 11.08 -8.49
N SER A 485 -12.11 11.95 -7.68
CA SER A 485 -11.72 13.35 -7.57
C SER A 485 -10.34 13.54 -6.90
N ARG A 486 -9.85 12.53 -6.17
CA ARG A 486 -8.53 12.53 -5.53
C ARG A 486 -7.42 11.98 -6.45
N LEU A 487 -7.76 11.38 -7.57
CA LEU A 487 -6.78 10.90 -8.55
C LEU A 487 -6.20 12.10 -9.32
N ASP A 488 -5.06 12.60 -8.83
CA ASP A 488 -4.32 13.71 -9.45
C ASP A 488 -3.45 13.22 -10.62
N VAL A 489 -4.08 13.04 -11.78
CA VAL A 489 -3.39 12.66 -13.04
C VAL A 489 -2.56 13.83 -13.58
N LYS A 490 -2.88 15.08 -13.22
CA LYS A 490 -2.11 16.26 -13.64
C LYS A 490 -0.68 16.21 -13.15
N LYS A 491 -0.48 15.84 -11.88
CA LYS A 491 0.87 15.68 -11.35
C LYS A 491 1.68 14.64 -12.15
N THR A 492 1.07 13.53 -12.55
CA THR A 492 1.71 12.51 -13.39
C THR A 492 2.03 13.00 -14.80
N ILE A 493 1.17 13.84 -15.39
CA ILE A 493 1.38 14.48 -16.70
C ILE A 493 2.52 15.50 -16.62
N GLU A 494 2.51 16.38 -15.63
CA GLU A 494 3.57 17.37 -15.41
C GLU A 494 4.93 16.69 -15.22
N ILE A 495 4.94 15.62 -14.42
CA ILE A 495 6.08 14.73 -14.21
C ILE A 495 6.55 14.16 -15.56
N ALA A 496 5.67 13.55 -16.36
CA ALA A 496 6.04 12.95 -17.66
C ALA A 496 6.47 13.98 -18.73
N GLN A 497 5.86 15.17 -18.76
CA GLN A 497 6.23 16.26 -19.67
C GLN A 497 7.62 16.82 -19.35
N ARG A 498 7.90 17.07 -18.06
CA ARG A 498 9.24 17.51 -17.59
C ARG A 498 10.34 16.54 -18.03
N THR A 499 10.05 15.25 -18.02
CA THR A 499 10.96 14.18 -18.47
C THR A 499 11.18 14.20 -19.97
N SER A 500 10.11 14.37 -20.75
CA SER A 500 10.23 14.55 -22.19
C SER A 500 11.11 15.76 -22.54
N GLU A 501 10.96 16.87 -21.81
CA GLU A 501 11.77 18.08 -22.01
C GLU A 501 13.23 17.85 -21.63
N ASN A 502 13.48 17.18 -20.50
CA ASN A 502 14.84 16.87 -20.07
C ASN A 502 15.56 15.91 -21.03
N LEU A 503 14.83 15.00 -21.69
CA LEU A 503 15.41 14.14 -22.73
C LEU A 503 15.76 14.88 -24.01
N GLU A 504 14.97 15.86 -24.42
CA GLU A 504 15.33 16.72 -25.55
C GLU A 504 16.58 17.54 -25.23
N LYS A 505 16.73 18.01 -23.99
CA LYS A 505 17.99 18.64 -23.53
C LYS A 505 19.16 17.66 -23.60
N ILE A 506 19.00 16.43 -23.13
CA ILE A 506 20.06 15.38 -23.18
C ILE A 506 20.42 15.03 -24.62
N LYS A 507 19.44 14.90 -25.52
CA LYS A 507 19.67 14.62 -26.93
C LYS A 507 20.34 15.78 -27.66
N ALA A 508 20.01 17.01 -27.28
CA ALA A 508 20.64 18.22 -27.80
C ALA A 508 22.10 18.38 -27.36
N LEU A 509 22.56 17.66 -26.33
CA LEU A 509 23.94 17.77 -25.82
C LEU A 509 25.02 17.13 -26.70
N ASN A 510 24.68 16.58 -27.88
CA ASN A 510 25.60 16.06 -28.91
C ASN A 510 26.99 15.56 -28.40
N LEU A 511 26.95 14.60 -27.47
CA LEU A 511 28.14 14.12 -26.75
C LEU A 511 29.19 13.50 -27.70
N GLU A 512 28.76 13.02 -28.87
CA GLU A 512 29.66 12.53 -29.93
C GLU A 512 30.54 13.65 -30.49
N ASP A 513 30.01 14.84 -30.77
CA ASP A 513 30.79 15.99 -31.25
C ASP A 513 31.81 16.45 -30.21
N ASP A 514 31.43 16.49 -28.92
CA ASP A 514 32.34 16.88 -27.86
C ASP A 514 33.48 15.86 -27.71
N ILE A 515 33.18 14.56 -27.76
CA ILE A 515 34.20 13.49 -27.78
C ILE A 515 35.07 13.57 -29.04
N GLU A 516 34.51 13.89 -30.20
CA GLU A 516 35.27 13.99 -31.45
C GLU A 516 36.24 15.18 -31.41
N ARG A 517 35.79 16.36 -30.95
CA ARG A 517 36.65 17.54 -30.73
C ARG A 517 37.83 17.23 -29.81
N ILE A 518 37.54 16.50 -28.75
CA ILE A 518 38.52 16.02 -27.79
C ILE A 518 39.52 15.06 -28.43
N ILE A 519 39.05 14.09 -29.23
CA ILE A 519 39.90 13.15 -29.96
C ILE A 519 40.83 13.92 -30.90
N THR A 520 40.29 14.86 -31.68
CA THR A 520 41.08 15.72 -32.59
C THR A 520 42.15 16.50 -31.82
N PHE A 521 41.78 17.11 -30.70
CA PHE A 521 42.73 17.82 -29.87
C PHE A 521 43.84 16.90 -29.32
N SER A 522 43.51 15.69 -28.87
CA SER A 522 44.51 14.73 -28.38
C SER A 522 45.54 14.34 -29.45
N GLN A 523 45.09 14.24 -30.72
CA GLN A 523 45.95 13.97 -31.86
C GLN A 523 46.87 15.16 -32.14
N ASN A 524 46.34 16.39 -32.07
CA ASN A 524 47.12 17.63 -32.20
C ASN A 524 48.17 17.76 -31.09
N LEU A 525 47.78 17.48 -29.84
CA LEU A 525 48.69 17.49 -28.70
C LEU A 525 49.81 16.46 -28.87
N ARG A 526 49.49 15.24 -29.35
CA ARG A 526 50.48 14.22 -29.66
C ARG A 526 51.47 14.68 -30.74
N GLN A 527 50.98 15.37 -31.76
CA GLN A 527 51.83 15.95 -32.81
C GLN A 527 52.73 17.07 -32.26
N ALA A 528 52.19 17.96 -31.43
CA ALA A 528 52.94 19.04 -30.78
C ALA A 528 54.01 18.51 -29.81
N ALA A 529 53.66 17.52 -28.98
CA ALA A 529 54.56 16.91 -27.99
C ALA A 529 55.81 16.29 -28.64
N ARG A 530 55.70 15.75 -29.87
CA ARG A 530 56.88 15.26 -30.63
C ARG A 530 57.91 16.35 -30.91
N GLY A 531 57.47 17.60 -31.08
CA GLY A 531 58.32 18.77 -31.32
C GLY A 531 58.90 19.41 -30.05
N TRP A 532 58.48 18.99 -28.85
CA TRP A 532 59.02 19.53 -27.60
C TRP A 532 60.50 19.14 -27.41
N PRO A 533 61.37 20.04 -26.93
CA PRO A 533 62.74 19.69 -26.59
C PRO A 533 62.72 18.71 -25.41
N LEU A 534 63.45 17.60 -25.52
CA LEU A 534 63.62 16.67 -24.40
C LEU A 534 64.63 17.30 -23.43
N VAL A 535 64.17 17.66 -22.22
CA VAL A 535 65.07 18.05 -21.14
C VAL A 535 65.31 16.79 -20.31
N ILE A 536 66.56 16.33 -20.25
CA ILE A 536 66.93 15.16 -19.45
C ILE A 536 67.10 15.65 -18.00
N PRO A 537 66.24 15.21 -17.06
CA PRO A 537 66.41 15.55 -15.64
C PRO A 537 67.73 14.99 -15.12
N GLN A 538 68.30 15.60 -14.06
CA GLN A 538 69.52 15.07 -13.47
C GLN A 538 69.26 13.65 -12.92
N LYS A 539 70.19 12.74 -13.22
CA LYS A 539 70.26 11.43 -12.58
C LYS A 539 70.36 11.60 -11.06
N GLY A 540 69.50 10.93 -10.30
CA GLY A 540 69.43 11.13 -8.85
C GLY A 540 68.50 10.16 -8.14
N THR A 541 68.75 10.02 -6.83
CA THR A 541 67.97 9.20 -5.92
C THR A 541 67.17 10.08 -4.98
N LEU A 542 65.84 9.92 -5.00
CA LEU A 542 64.92 10.65 -4.13
C LEU A 542 64.96 10.05 -2.72
N LYS A 543 65.20 10.87 -1.70
CA LYS A 543 65.25 10.44 -0.29
C LYS A 543 63.99 10.84 0.45
N ILE A 544 63.19 9.86 0.84
CA ILE A 544 61.89 10.08 1.48
C ILE A 544 61.95 9.59 2.93
N GLY A 545 61.49 10.41 3.86
CA GLY A 545 61.25 10.00 5.25
C GLY A 545 59.91 9.29 5.40
N LEU A 546 59.89 8.14 6.08
CA LEU A 546 58.67 7.42 6.44
C LEU A 546 58.66 7.18 7.95
N VAL A 547 57.66 7.69 8.67
CA VAL A 547 57.60 7.51 10.12
C VAL A 547 57.05 6.13 10.48
N GLY A 548 57.82 5.39 11.26
CA GLY A 548 57.57 3.99 11.58
C GLY A 548 58.10 3.02 10.52
N ARG A 549 57.75 1.76 10.67
CA ARG A 549 58.22 0.64 9.82
C ARG A 549 57.03 0.00 9.09
N PRO A 550 57.13 -0.35 7.79
CA PRO A 550 56.12 -1.17 7.13
C PRO A 550 56.13 -2.59 7.72
N MET A 551 54.95 -3.22 7.83
CA MET A 551 54.82 -4.57 8.40
C MET A 551 55.23 -5.67 7.41
N ILE A 552 54.83 -5.51 6.15
CA ILE A 552 55.01 -6.49 5.08
C ILE A 552 55.05 -5.81 3.70
N LEU A 553 55.78 -6.37 2.73
CA LEU A 553 55.77 -5.90 1.34
C LEU A 553 54.90 -6.81 0.46
N ASP A 554 53.66 -6.99 0.89
CA ASP A 554 52.63 -7.79 0.21
C ASP A 554 51.36 -6.94 0.04
N PRO A 555 50.94 -6.64 -1.20
CA PRO A 555 49.77 -5.79 -1.42
C PRO A 555 48.47 -6.43 -0.94
N GLY A 556 48.33 -7.76 -1.03
CA GLY A 556 47.12 -8.49 -0.62
C GLY A 556 47.02 -8.72 0.89
N HIS A 557 48.15 -8.76 1.61
CA HIS A 557 48.20 -9.06 3.05
C HIS A 557 48.56 -7.88 3.96
N ARG A 558 48.89 -6.71 3.41
CA ARG A 558 49.13 -5.50 4.23
C ARG A 558 47.89 -5.13 5.05
N THR A 559 48.10 -4.65 6.27
CA THR A 559 47.03 -4.13 7.15
C THR A 559 47.34 -2.76 7.73
N ASP A 560 48.46 -2.16 7.30
CA ASP A 560 48.94 -0.85 7.74
C ASP A 560 49.25 0.07 6.54
N ALA A 561 49.19 1.37 6.78
CA ALA A 561 49.43 2.39 5.77
C ALA A 561 50.90 2.49 5.34
N ASN A 562 51.87 2.14 6.20
CA ASN A 562 53.29 2.22 5.85
C ASN A 562 53.66 1.18 4.78
N SER A 563 53.16 -0.05 4.92
CA SER A 563 53.26 -1.07 3.88
C SER A 563 52.62 -0.61 2.56
N HIS A 564 51.46 0.04 2.62
CA HIS A 564 50.81 0.56 1.41
C HIS A 564 51.68 1.58 0.66
N ARG A 565 52.23 2.57 1.38
CA ARG A 565 53.08 3.64 0.81
C ARG A 565 54.29 3.10 0.03
N ILE A 566 54.85 1.95 0.45
CA ILE A 566 55.93 1.30 -0.29
C ILE A 566 55.38 0.44 -1.43
N ASN A 567 54.32 -0.34 -1.19
CA ASN A 567 53.75 -1.25 -2.17
C ASN A 567 53.32 -0.54 -3.45
N ILE A 568 52.72 0.66 -3.37
CA ILE A 568 52.28 1.41 -4.56
C ILE A 568 53.44 1.82 -5.50
N MET A 569 54.68 1.83 -5.00
CA MET A 569 55.87 2.11 -5.80
C MET A 569 56.34 0.85 -6.54
N ILE A 570 56.05 -0.34 -6.00
CA ILE A 570 56.52 -1.64 -6.47
C ILE A 570 55.48 -2.35 -7.35
N PHE A 571 54.21 -2.26 -7.00
CA PHE A 571 53.14 -3.02 -7.63
C PHE A 571 52.20 -2.13 -8.44
N LYS A 572 51.35 -2.78 -9.26
CA LYS A 572 50.31 -2.10 -10.03
C LYS A 572 49.10 -3.00 -10.26
N GLY A 573 47.91 -2.43 -10.12
CA GLY A 573 46.64 -3.12 -10.33
C GLY A 573 46.05 -2.93 -11.73
N LEU A 574 44.84 -3.44 -11.91
CA LEU A 574 44.06 -3.23 -13.14
C LEU A 574 43.70 -1.75 -13.33
N PHE A 575 43.39 -1.08 -12.23
CA PHE A 575 43.07 0.34 -12.14
C PHE A 575 43.92 0.97 -11.05
N GLN A 576 43.89 2.28 -10.96
CA GLN A 576 44.52 3.08 -9.91
C GLN A 576 43.63 4.27 -9.59
N ILE A 577 43.81 4.86 -8.42
CA ILE A 577 43.13 6.11 -8.04
C ILE A 577 44.12 7.26 -8.27
N ASP A 578 43.67 8.35 -8.88
CA ASP A 578 44.48 9.56 -9.04
C ASP A 578 44.36 10.52 -7.84
N HIS A 579 45.15 11.59 -7.85
CA HIS A 579 45.16 12.60 -6.78
C HIS A 579 43.85 13.40 -6.66
N LEU A 580 42.93 13.25 -7.62
CA LEU A 580 41.58 13.83 -7.61
C LEU A 580 40.51 12.80 -7.23
N ASN A 581 40.92 11.61 -6.79
CA ASN A 581 40.06 10.49 -6.41
C ASN A 581 39.25 9.90 -7.58
N ASN A 582 39.73 10.03 -8.81
CA ASN A 582 39.15 9.35 -9.96
C ASN A 582 39.78 7.96 -10.13
N ILE A 583 38.95 6.98 -10.47
CA ILE A 583 39.45 5.65 -10.85
C ILE A 583 39.86 5.68 -12.31
N ILE A 584 41.14 5.48 -12.58
CA ILE A 584 41.70 5.53 -13.92
C ILE A 584 42.29 4.16 -14.31
N PRO A 585 42.30 3.81 -15.61
CA PRO A 585 42.93 2.59 -16.09
C PRO A 585 44.41 2.51 -15.70
N ALA A 586 44.90 1.30 -15.44
CA ALA A 586 46.31 0.98 -15.28
C ALA A 586 46.68 -0.20 -16.20
N ILE A 587 46.78 -1.44 -15.69
CA ILE A 587 47.07 -2.62 -16.51
C ILE A 587 45.89 -2.98 -17.44
N ALA A 588 44.65 -2.72 -17.01
CA ALA A 588 43.49 -2.91 -17.87
C ALA A 588 43.36 -1.76 -18.90
N THR A 589 43.13 -2.11 -20.17
CA THR A 589 42.79 -1.16 -21.24
C THR A 589 41.31 -0.87 -21.33
N THR A 590 40.46 -1.87 -21.11
CA THR A 590 39.01 -1.74 -21.15
C THR A 590 38.36 -2.51 -20.00
N CYS A 591 37.16 -2.06 -19.65
CA CYS A 591 36.30 -2.64 -18.63
C CYS A 591 34.87 -2.66 -19.16
N GLU A 592 34.30 -3.84 -19.35
CA GLU A 592 32.92 -4.00 -19.79
C GLU A 592 32.08 -4.55 -18.63
N LEU A 593 30.98 -3.88 -18.31
CA LEU A 593 30.02 -4.31 -17.29
C LEU A 593 28.78 -4.88 -17.98
N SER A 594 28.32 -6.04 -17.55
CA SER A 594 27.08 -6.64 -18.03
C SER A 594 25.84 -5.82 -17.65
N SER A 595 24.75 -6.04 -18.38
CA SER A 595 23.47 -5.38 -18.15
C SER A 595 22.80 -5.73 -16.83
N ASP A 596 23.27 -6.73 -16.08
CA ASP A 596 22.83 -7.05 -14.72
C ASP A 596 23.78 -6.52 -13.63
N GLY A 597 24.91 -5.89 -14.01
CA GLY A 597 25.90 -5.31 -13.10
C GLY A 597 26.78 -6.32 -12.36
N LYS A 598 26.71 -7.61 -12.70
CA LYS A 598 27.42 -8.69 -11.98
C LYS A 598 28.70 -9.15 -12.67
N ARG A 599 28.77 -9.08 -14.00
CA ARG A 599 29.87 -9.62 -14.79
C ARG A 599 30.73 -8.48 -15.34
N TRP A 600 32.00 -8.52 -14.99
CA TRP A 600 33.02 -7.55 -15.36
C TRP A 600 34.05 -8.23 -16.27
N THR A 601 34.21 -7.73 -17.49
CA THR A 601 35.20 -8.23 -18.44
C THR A 601 36.32 -7.22 -18.61
N PHE A 602 37.55 -7.65 -18.37
CA PHE A 602 38.75 -6.82 -18.44
C PHE A 602 39.65 -7.29 -19.57
N ARG A 603 40.19 -6.34 -20.34
CA ARG A 603 41.26 -6.59 -21.32
C ARG A 603 42.56 -5.96 -20.85
N LEU A 604 43.61 -6.77 -20.72
CA LEU A 604 44.93 -6.38 -20.22
C LEU A 604 45.83 -5.84 -21.34
N GLN A 605 46.76 -4.97 -20.98
CA GLN A 605 47.82 -4.50 -21.88
C GLN A 605 48.83 -5.64 -22.17
N PRO A 606 49.05 -6.02 -23.45
CA PRO A 606 49.92 -7.15 -23.81
C PRO A 606 51.42 -6.97 -23.52
N ASP A 607 51.87 -5.74 -23.33
CA ASP A 607 53.28 -5.35 -23.19
C ASP A 607 53.73 -5.16 -21.73
N VAL A 608 52.81 -5.28 -20.76
CA VAL A 608 53.14 -5.09 -19.34
C VAL A 608 54.03 -6.22 -18.84
N GLN A 609 55.11 -5.85 -18.16
CA GLN A 609 56.10 -6.76 -17.61
C GLN A 609 56.26 -6.52 -16.11
N TYR A 610 56.53 -7.62 -15.40
CA TYR A 610 57.08 -7.58 -14.05
C TYR A 610 58.55 -7.15 -14.09
N HIS A 611 59.10 -6.76 -12.94
CA HIS A 611 60.51 -6.32 -12.81
C HIS A 611 61.53 -7.39 -13.23
N ASN A 612 61.17 -8.67 -13.22
CA ASN A 612 62.01 -9.77 -13.69
C ASN A 612 61.92 -10.04 -15.21
N GLY A 613 61.14 -9.25 -15.96
CA GLY A 613 60.93 -9.38 -17.40
C GLY A 613 59.83 -10.36 -17.82
N GLN A 614 59.19 -11.07 -16.87
CA GLN A 614 58.01 -11.88 -17.19
C GLN A 614 56.83 -10.97 -17.59
N LYS A 615 56.02 -11.41 -18.55
CA LYS A 615 54.82 -10.67 -18.97
C LYS A 615 53.66 -10.91 -18.00
N VAL A 616 52.87 -9.86 -17.75
CA VAL A 616 51.62 -9.96 -17.00
C VAL A 616 50.54 -10.63 -17.86
N ARG A 617 49.85 -11.62 -17.31
CA ARG A 617 48.81 -12.42 -17.99
C ARG A 617 47.51 -12.43 -17.19
N ALA A 618 46.40 -12.73 -17.87
CA ALA A 618 45.09 -12.93 -17.23
C ALA A 618 45.13 -13.97 -16.09
N GLN A 619 45.98 -14.99 -16.22
CA GLN A 619 46.16 -16.03 -15.21
C GLN A 619 46.71 -15.50 -13.88
N ASP A 620 47.53 -14.45 -13.91
CA ASP A 620 48.12 -13.85 -12.70
C ASP A 620 47.06 -13.20 -11.82
N LEU A 621 45.96 -12.72 -12.42
CA LEU A 621 44.84 -12.19 -11.67
C LEU A 621 44.11 -13.30 -10.91
N VAL A 622 44.01 -14.51 -11.48
CA VAL A 622 43.47 -15.68 -10.77
C VAL A 622 44.31 -15.99 -9.54
N PHE A 623 45.64 -15.95 -9.68
CA PHE A 623 46.56 -16.16 -8.56
C PHE A 623 46.43 -15.06 -7.51
N THR A 624 46.43 -13.80 -7.93
CA THR A 624 46.27 -12.61 -7.07
C THR A 624 44.98 -12.71 -6.24
N MET A 625 43.84 -13.05 -6.85
CA MET A 625 42.58 -13.19 -6.12
C MET A 625 42.61 -14.35 -5.11
N LYS A 626 43.21 -15.49 -5.47
CA LYS A 626 43.43 -16.62 -4.54
C LYS A 626 44.30 -16.22 -3.35
N HIS A 627 45.32 -15.40 -3.58
CA HIS A 627 46.20 -14.87 -2.54
C HIS A 627 45.44 -13.99 -1.56
N ILE A 628 44.64 -13.03 -2.07
CA ILE A 628 43.83 -12.14 -1.23
C ILE A 628 42.77 -12.92 -0.44
N PHE A 629 42.13 -13.93 -1.03
CA PHE A 629 41.14 -14.77 -0.35
C PHE A 629 41.67 -15.49 0.89
N LYS A 630 42.97 -15.77 0.93
CA LYS A 630 43.65 -16.42 2.06
C LYS A 630 44.20 -15.42 3.09
N GLY A 631 44.09 -14.12 2.80
CA GLY A 631 44.64 -13.04 3.60
C GLY A 631 43.63 -12.28 4.44
N PRO A 632 44.11 -11.28 5.21
CA PRO A 632 43.28 -10.45 6.09
C PRO A 632 42.31 -9.53 5.31
N ASN A 633 42.60 -9.24 4.04
CA ASN A 633 41.82 -8.33 3.21
C ASN A 633 40.79 -9.03 2.32
N ARG A 634 40.39 -10.26 2.67
CA ARG A 634 39.38 -11.02 1.92
C ARG A 634 38.09 -10.23 1.67
N ALA A 635 37.66 -9.38 2.61
CA ALA A 635 36.43 -8.59 2.50
C ALA A 635 36.37 -7.69 1.26
N PHE A 636 37.52 -7.30 0.69
CA PHE A 636 37.58 -6.51 -0.54
C PHE A 636 37.11 -7.29 -1.78
N VAL A 637 37.19 -8.61 -1.76
CA VAL A 637 36.97 -9.46 -2.95
C VAL A 637 36.01 -10.63 -2.69
N GLU A 638 35.41 -10.70 -1.50
CA GLU A 638 34.56 -11.82 -1.09
C GLU A 638 33.25 -11.94 -1.87
N MET A 639 32.82 -10.87 -2.54
CA MET A 639 31.63 -10.83 -3.40
C MET A 639 31.83 -11.54 -4.75
N ILE A 640 33.05 -11.96 -5.09
CA ILE A 640 33.33 -12.77 -6.28
C ILE A 640 32.74 -14.16 -6.10
N SER A 641 31.93 -14.60 -7.06
CA SER A 641 31.24 -15.89 -7.00
C SER A 641 32.21 -17.05 -6.76
N GLY A 642 31.88 -17.89 -5.78
CA GLY A 642 32.69 -19.06 -5.41
C GLY A 642 33.88 -18.76 -4.49
N CYS A 643 34.09 -17.52 -4.03
CA CYS A 643 35.06 -17.19 -2.99
C CYS A 643 34.88 -18.09 -1.75
N ASP A 644 33.62 -18.24 -1.33
CA ASP A 644 33.24 -18.97 -0.11
C ASP A 644 33.44 -20.49 -0.23
N ASP A 645 33.31 -21.04 -1.43
CA ASP A 645 33.62 -22.45 -1.72
C ASP A 645 35.13 -22.69 -1.74
N PHE A 646 35.90 -21.75 -2.31
CA PHE A 646 37.35 -21.82 -2.35
C PHE A 646 37.98 -21.74 -0.95
N VAL A 647 37.58 -20.76 -0.15
CA VAL A 647 38.15 -20.56 1.20
C VAL A 647 37.85 -21.73 2.13
N LYS A 648 36.67 -22.33 2.02
CA LYS A 648 36.28 -23.52 2.79
C LYS A 648 36.86 -24.83 2.24
N GLY A 649 37.66 -24.79 1.16
CA GLY A 649 38.27 -25.97 0.54
C GLY A 649 37.26 -26.90 -0.16
N ARG A 650 36.04 -26.42 -0.45
CA ARG A 650 35.00 -27.20 -1.14
C ARG A 650 35.28 -27.34 -2.65
N ARG A 651 36.00 -26.36 -3.22
CA ARG A 651 36.46 -26.36 -4.62
C ARG A 651 37.84 -25.73 -4.71
N ASN A 652 38.68 -26.21 -5.64
CA ASN A 652 40.00 -25.62 -5.90
C ASN A 652 39.97 -24.51 -6.98
N ILE A 653 38.79 -24.27 -7.56
CA ILE A 653 38.53 -23.23 -8.57
C ILE A 653 37.63 -22.15 -7.98
N ILE A 654 37.78 -20.92 -8.46
CA ILE A 654 36.90 -19.78 -8.14
C ILE A 654 35.93 -19.64 -9.31
N THR A 655 34.67 -20.04 -9.13
CA THR A 655 33.71 -20.11 -10.25
C THR A 655 33.38 -18.76 -10.88
N GLY A 656 33.57 -17.67 -10.15
CA GLY A 656 33.37 -16.32 -10.65
C GLY A 656 34.50 -15.81 -11.52
N ILE A 657 35.65 -16.48 -11.62
CA ILE A 657 36.78 -16.00 -12.42
C ILE A 657 36.99 -16.91 -13.63
N GLU A 658 36.89 -16.34 -14.82
CA GLU A 658 37.03 -17.04 -16.09
C GLU A 658 38.10 -16.35 -16.96
N VAL A 659 39.18 -17.05 -17.25
CA VAL A 659 40.20 -16.60 -18.21
C VAL A 659 39.74 -16.96 -19.62
N ILE A 660 39.47 -15.95 -20.44
CA ILE A 660 39.00 -16.11 -21.82
C ILE A 660 40.20 -16.36 -22.75
N ASP A 661 41.25 -15.58 -22.59
CA ASP A 661 42.53 -15.70 -23.30
C ASP A 661 43.69 -15.10 -22.47
N GLU A 662 44.90 -15.03 -23.04
CA GLU A 662 46.12 -14.53 -22.35
C GLU A 662 45.96 -13.11 -21.77
N HIS A 663 45.10 -12.28 -22.36
CA HIS A 663 44.90 -10.88 -22.00
C HIS A 663 43.45 -10.53 -21.68
N THR A 664 42.53 -11.50 -21.63
CA THR A 664 41.11 -11.24 -21.36
C THR A 664 40.62 -12.11 -20.19
N ILE A 665 40.04 -11.47 -19.18
CA ILE A 665 39.49 -12.15 -18.00
C ILE A 665 38.13 -11.59 -17.64
N THR A 666 37.24 -12.48 -17.20
CA THR A 666 35.91 -12.15 -16.71
C THR A 666 35.82 -12.46 -15.22
N ILE A 667 35.29 -11.52 -14.43
CA ILE A 667 34.96 -11.68 -13.02
C ILE A 667 33.45 -11.52 -12.85
N THR A 668 32.80 -12.52 -12.25
CA THR A 668 31.38 -12.54 -11.91
C THR A 668 31.20 -12.43 -10.40
N LEU A 669 30.32 -11.53 -9.99
CA LEU A 669 29.96 -11.26 -8.60
C LEU A 669 28.62 -11.91 -8.24
N ASP A 670 28.41 -12.26 -6.98
CA ASP A 670 27.16 -12.86 -6.49
C ASP A 670 25.96 -11.87 -6.59
N TYR A 671 26.24 -10.57 -6.46
CA TYR A 671 25.29 -9.47 -6.57
C TYR A 671 25.96 -8.27 -7.29
N PRO A 672 25.17 -7.35 -7.91
CA PRO A 672 25.76 -6.16 -8.51
C PRO A 672 26.45 -5.32 -7.44
N TYR A 673 27.69 -4.93 -7.67
CA TYR A 673 28.49 -4.16 -6.70
C TYR A 673 29.43 -3.21 -7.43
N LEU A 674 28.97 -1.98 -7.70
CA LEU A 674 29.77 -0.98 -8.40
C LEU A 674 31.05 -0.53 -7.68
N PRO A 675 31.10 -0.43 -6.33
CA PRO A 675 32.36 -0.14 -5.63
C PRO A 675 33.45 -1.20 -5.86
N PHE A 676 33.14 -2.31 -6.54
CA PHE A 676 34.15 -3.28 -6.99
C PHE A 676 35.24 -2.62 -7.84
N LEU A 677 34.90 -1.66 -8.70
CA LEU A 677 35.89 -0.96 -9.52
C LEU A 677 36.88 -0.15 -8.65
N ALA A 678 36.39 0.54 -7.62
CA ALA A 678 37.21 1.25 -6.65
C ALA A 678 38.10 0.28 -5.85
N THR A 679 37.54 -0.88 -5.51
CA THR A 679 38.27 -1.96 -4.82
C THR A 679 39.41 -2.53 -5.67
N LEU A 680 39.21 -2.67 -6.97
CA LEU A 680 40.29 -3.05 -7.90
C LEU A 680 41.38 -1.98 -8.05
N ALA A 681 41.11 -0.74 -7.63
CA ALA A 681 42.01 0.40 -7.73
C ALA A 681 42.79 0.72 -6.43
N CYS A 682 42.36 0.21 -5.27
CA CYS A 682 42.89 0.58 -3.93
C CYS A 682 44.27 -0.02 -3.56
N GLY A 683 44.97 -0.63 -4.51
CA GLY A 683 46.29 -1.25 -4.32
C GLY A 683 46.31 -2.57 -3.53
N VAL A 684 45.21 -2.97 -2.88
CA VAL A 684 45.08 -4.34 -2.30
C VAL A 684 45.03 -5.39 -3.41
N CYS A 685 44.40 -5.03 -4.53
CA CYS A 685 44.22 -5.87 -5.70
C CYS A 685 45.35 -5.73 -6.74
N ASP A 686 46.51 -5.18 -6.35
CA ASP A 686 47.65 -5.08 -7.25
C ASP A 686 48.14 -6.47 -7.65
N ILE A 687 48.50 -6.61 -8.94
CA ILE A 687 48.79 -7.92 -9.52
C ILE A 687 50.17 -8.40 -9.07
N ILE A 688 50.23 -9.66 -8.65
CA ILE A 688 51.45 -10.36 -8.25
C ILE A 688 51.70 -11.59 -9.14
N PRO A 689 52.96 -11.95 -9.41
CA PRO A 689 53.30 -13.14 -10.18
C PRO A 689 53.05 -14.42 -9.37
N GLU A 690 52.93 -15.57 -10.04
CA GLU A 690 52.67 -16.86 -9.38
C GLU A 690 53.77 -17.29 -8.39
N ASP A 691 55.02 -16.86 -8.62
CA ASP A 691 56.19 -17.11 -7.76
C ASP A 691 56.44 -15.98 -6.73
N PHE A 692 55.39 -15.23 -6.38
CA PHE A 692 55.48 -14.08 -5.48
C PHE A 692 56.16 -14.39 -4.14
N ASN A 693 57.13 -13.54 -3.77
CA ASN A 693 57.84 -13.59 -2.50
C ASN A 693 57.76 -12.23 -1.78
N PRO A 694 57.11 -12.11 -0.62
CA PRO A 694 56.96 -10.84 0.09
C PRO A 694 58.26 -10.29 0.71
N VAL A 695 59.33 -11.10 0.78
CA VAL A 695 60.65 -10.66 1.28
C VAL A 695 61.47 -9.99 0.18
N HIS A 696 61.31 -10.45 -1.06
CA HIS A 696 61.94 -9.91 -2.26
C HIS A 696 60.84 -9.66 -3.31
N PRO A 697 59.99 -8.65 -3.07
CA PRO A 697 58.80 -8.44 -3.88
C PRO A 697 59.16 -8.10 -5.33
N ILE A 698 58.50 -8.78 -6.26
CA ILE A 698 58.52 -8.49 -7.69
C ILE A 698 57.12 -8.00 -8.06
N GLY A 699 57.03 -6.83 -8.67
CA GLY A 699 55.77 -6.25 -9.11
C GLY A 699 55.85 -5.74 -10.55
N ALA A 700 54.79 -5.07 -10.99
CA ALA A 700 54.67 -4.42 -12.30
C ALA A 700 54.60 -2.88 -12.17
N GLY A 701 55.04 -2.34 -11.03
CA GLY A 701 55.06 -0.91 -10.73
C GLY A 701 56.30 -0.19 -11.27
N PRO A 702 56.37 1.14 -11.08
CA PRO A 702 57.43 2.00 -11.62
C PRO A 702 58.82 1.77 -11.02
N PHE A 703 58.92 1.23 -9.82
CA PHE A 703 60.19 0.98 -9.15
C PHE A 703 60.31 -0.47 -8.69
N GLN A 704 61.48 -1.07 -8.87
CA GLN A 704 61.78 -2.42 -8.43
C GLN A 704 62.48 -2.43 -7.07
N PHE A 705 62.13 -3.41 -6.23
CA PHE A 705 62.76 -3.57 -4.93
C PHE A 705 64.22 -4.01 -5.08
N ARG A 706 65.14 -3.30 -4.41
CA ARG A 706 66.57 -3.64 -4.40
C ARG A 706 66.96 -4.33 -3.10
N ASP A 707 66.86 -3.61 -1.99
CA ASP A 707 67.22 -4.12 -0.66
C ASP A 707 66.49 -3.37 0.46
N TRP A 708 66.44 -4.02 1.63
CA TRP A 708 66.02 -3.41 2.88
C TRP A 708 67.07 -3.66 3.95
N ILE A 709 67.90 -2.65 4.23
CA ILE A 709 69.04 -2.76 5.15
C ILE A 709 68.87 -1.75 6.28
N GLY A 710 68.79 -2.24 7.52
CA GLY A 710 68.62 -1.41 8.71
C GLY A 710 67.34 -0.59 8.66
N HIS A 711 67.49 0.74 8.53
CA HIS A 711 66.40 1.70 8.47
C HIS A 711 66.17 2.27 7.07
N ILE A 712 66.73 1.67 6.01
CA ILE A 712 66.58 2.17 4.64
C ILE A 712 66.04 1.06 3.74
N ILE A 713 64.97 1.38 3.00
CA ILE A 713 64.45 0.57 1.89
C ILE A 713 64.90 1.25 0.59
N ARG A 714 65.52 0.49 -0.31
CA ARG A 714 65.99 0.98 -1.61
C ARG A 714 65.17 0.42 -2.74
N LEU A 715 64.71 1.31 -3.61
CA LEU A 715 64.02 0.98 -4.85
C LEU A 715 64.79 1.58 -6.04
N GLU A 716 64.80 0.87 -7.16
CA GLU A 716 65.44 1.32 -8.41
C GLU A 716 64.37 1.56 -9.48
N ALA A 717 64.57 2.54 -10.36
CA ALA A 717 63.62 2.79 -11.44
C ALA A 717 63.57 1.62 -12.41
N PHE A 718 62.36 1.18 -12.76
CA PHE A 718 62.16 0.10 -13.72
C PHE A 718 62.19 0.66 -15.15
N GLU A 719 63.26 0.36 -15.90
CA GLU A 719 63.50 0.86 -17.27
C GLU A 719 62.34 0.53 -18.23
N HIS A 720 61.75 -0.65 -18.08
CA HIS A 720 60.67 -1.14 -18.92
C HIS A 720 59.28 -0.89 -18.32
N TYR A 721 59.17 0.05 -17.38
CA TYR A 721 57.87 0.43 -16.83
C TYR A 721 56.95 0.90 -17.95
N PHE A 722 55.76 0.35 -17.98
CA PHE A 722 54.87 0.50 -19.11
C PHE A 722 54.51 1.99 -19.29
N GLU A 723 54.13 2.74 -18.25
CA GLU A 723 53.79 4.17 -18.41
C GLU A 723 55.00 5.09 -18.77
N GLY A 724 56.20 4.53 -18.93
CA GLY A 724 57.44 5.23 -19.24
C GLY A 724 58.38 5.22 -18.04
N LYS A 725 59.69 5.18 -18.31
CA LYS A 725 60.70 5.16 -17.26
C LYS A 725 60.48 6.33 -16.28
N PRO A 726 60.57 6.10 -14.96
CA PRO A 726 60.59 7.18 -13.98
C PRO A 726 61.71 8.20 -14.26
N LEU A 727 61.47 9.46 -13.90
CA LEU A 727 62.42 10.56 -14.14
C LEU A 727 63.61 10.59 -13.17
N ILE A 728 63.53 9.82 -12.08
CA ILE A 728 64.59 9.59 -11.09
C ILE A 728 65.13 8.16 -11.22
N ASP A 729 66.39 7.92 -10.82
CA ASP A 729 67.01 6.60 -10.95
C ASP A 729 66.60 5.62 -9.83
N GLY A 730 66.13 6.14 -8.70
CA GLY A 730 65.74 5.32 -7.55
C GLY A 730 65.22 6.13 -6.38
N ILE A 731 64.80 5.41 -5.34
CA ILE A 731 64.23 5.97 -4.11
C ILE A 731 64.91 5.31 -2.91
N GLU A 732 65.35 6.12 -1.95
CA GLU A 732 65.68 5.65 -0.60
C GLU A 732 64.59 6.07 0.37
N VAL A 733 63.90 5.09 0.96
CA VAL A 733 62.92 5.34 2.02
C VAL A 733 63.58 5.13 3.37
N HIS A 734 63.75 6.22 4.11
CA HIS A 734 64.35 6.26 5.44
C HIS A 734 63.26 6.09 6.50
N LEU A 735 63.35 5.01 7.27
CA LEU A 735 62.42 4.69 8.35
C LEU A 735 62.76 5.50 9.59
N LEU A 736 61.86 6.42 9.96
CA LEU A 736 62.05 7.43 10.99
C LEU A 736 61.35 7.04 12.29
N PRO A 737 61.99 7.24 13.46
CA PRO A 737 61.36 6.98 14.75
C PRO A 737 60.30 8.05 15.11
N SER A 738 60.41 9.27 14.58
CA SER A 738 59.44 10.35 14.77
C SER A 738 59.51 11.38 13.66
N ILE A 739 58.45 12.19 13.53
CA ILE A 739 58.40 13.33 12.59
C ILE A 739 59.52 14.34 12.91
N LYS A 740 59.75 14.63 14.19
CA LYS A 740 60.79 15.57 14.62
C LYS A 740 62.18 15.17 14.11
N VAL A 741 62.55 13.90 14.23
CA VAL A 741 63.83 13.39 13.69
C VAL A 741 63.87 13.55 12.17
N GLY A 742 62.75 13.27 11.47
CA GLY A 742 62.65 13.51 10.05
C GLY A 742 62.89 14.97 9.65
N ILE A 743 62.32 15.91 10.40
CA ILE A 743 62.49 17.35 10.17
C ILE A 743 63.94 17.78 10.41
N GLU A 744 64.60 17.26 11.44
CA GLU A 744 66.02 17.52 11.69
C GLU A 744 66.90 17.02 10.53
N LEU A 745 66.62 15.83 9.99
CA LEU A 745 67.32 15.29 8.82
C LEU A 745 67.02 16.10 7.54
N TYR A 746 65.77 16.52 7.36
CA TYR A 746 65.36 17.39 6.27
C TYR A 746 66.09 18.74 6.31
N GLN A 747 66.22 19.37 7.49
CA GLN A 747 66.96 20.62 7.66
C GLN A 747 68.47 20.48 7.36
N ARG A 748 69.03 19.28 7.51
CA ARG A 748 70.42 18.94 7.16
C ARG A 748 70.61 18.52 5.69
N ASP A 749 69.57 18.65 4.87
CA ASP A 749 69.53 18.20 3.46
C ASP A 749 69.73 16.69 3.26
N GLU A 750 69.56 15.88 4.31
CA GLU A 750 69.67 14.42 4.24
C GLU A 750 68.41 13.75 3.67
N LEU A 751 67.25 14.43 3.74
CA LEU A 751 65.97 14.01 3.17
C LEU A 751 65.41 15.07 2.20
N ASP A 752 64.75 14.62 1.15
CA ASP A 752 64.10 15.45 0.13
C ASP A 752 62.62 15.70 0.45
N ILE A 753 61.95 14.68 0.98
CA ILE A 753 60.52 14.71 1.35
C ILE A 753 60.39 14.10 2.74
N VAL A 754 59.69 14.79 3.65
CA VAL A 754 59.36 14.25 4.97
C VAL A 754 57.90 14.57 5.34
N PRO A 755 57.14 13.64 5.94
CA PRO A 755 55.81 13.93 6.45
C PRO A 755 55.86 15.03 7.50
N LEU A 756 54.86 15.92 7.47
CA LEU A 756 54.76 17.11 8.29
C LEU A 756 53.45 17.09 9.09
N ARG A 757 53.45 17.74 10.26
CA ARG A 757 52.24 18.03 11.05
C ARG A 757 52.20 19.51 11.39
N ALA A 758 50.99 20.02 11.70
CA ALA A 758 50.73 21.42 12.05
C ALA A 758 51.76 22.01 13.02
N GLU A 759 52.04 21.28 14.10
CA GLU A 759 52.94 21.71 15.18
C GLU A 759 54.40 21.94 14.76
N PHE A 760 54.84 21.40 13.62
CA PHE A 760 56.20 21.57 13.11
C PHE A 760 56.28 22.49 11.87
N THR A 761 55.18 23.06 11.40
CA THR A 761 55.15 23.91 10.20
C THR A 761 56.06 25.13 10.32
N SER A 762 56.18 25.71 11.51
CA SER A 762 57.06 26.86 11.80
C SER A 762 58.56 26.53 11.65
N MET A 763 58.92 25.25 11.61
CA MET A 763 60.31 24.79 11.42
C MET A 763 60.69 24.64 9.93
N ILE A 764 59.73 24.76 9.02
CA ILE A 764 59.88 24.56 7.58
C ILE A 764 59.58 25.88 6.85
N PRO A 765 60.34 26.25 5.81
CA PRO A 765 60.00 27.38 4.96
C PRO A 765 58.58 27.24 4.38
N ALA A 766 57.79 28.31 4.42
CA ALA A 766 56.38 28.25 4.02
C ALA A 766 56.18 27.79 2.56
N ASP A 767 57.14 28.04 1.67
CA ASP A 767 57.12 27.62 0.27
C ASP A 767 57.62 26.18 0.04
N GLU A 768 58.01 25.47 1.11
CA GLU A 768 58.35 24.04 1.12
C GLU A 768 57.28 23.20 1.83
N VAL A 769 56.23 23.83 2.36
CA VAL A 769 55.12 23.17 3.05
C VAL A 769 53.99 22.86 2.07
N TYR A 770 53.65 21.59 1.95
CA TYR A 770 52.51 21.11 1.18
C TYR A 770 51.49 20.50 2.14
N THR A 771 50.24 20.98 2.12
CA THR A 771 49.14 20.45 2.93
C THR A 771 47.97 20.08 2.05
N PHE A 772 47.27 19.00 2.41
CA PHE A 772 46.15 18.50 1.63
C PHE A 772 45.11 17.80 2.54
N PRO A 773 43.82 17.87 2.18
CA PRO A 773 42.78 17.15 2.89
C PRO A 773 42.94 15.63 2.69
N LEU A 774 42.78 14.87 3.76
CA LEU A 774 42.63 13.42 3.69
C LEU A 774 41.16 13.06 3.52
N HIS A 775 40.89 11.98 2.78
CA HIS A 775 39.57 11.34 2.80
C HIS A 775 39.37 10.54 4.10
N SER A 776 39.30 11.27 5.21
CA SER A 776 39.26 10.71 6.56
C SER A 776 38.21 11.37 7.46
N VAL A 777 37.86 10.68 8.54
CA VAL A 777 37.10 11.23 9.66
C VAL A 777 37.74 10.80 10.96
N ARG A 778 37.94 11.75 11.88
CA ARG A 778 38.22 11.50 13.31
C ARG A 778 36.92 11.59 14.09
N TYR A 779 36.72 10.66 15.01
CA TYR A 779 35.50 10.59 15.79
C TYR A 779 35.75 10.05 17.21
N LEU A 780 34.85 10.39 18.12
CA LEU A 780 34.70 9.72 19.41
C LEU A 780 33.73 8.53 19.21
N GLY A 781 34.26 7.32 19.33
CA GLY A 781 33.49 6.08 19.22
C GLY A 781 32.87 5.68 20.56
N ILE A 782 31.63 5.18 20.51
CA ILE A 782 30.85 4.79 21.69
C ILE A 782 30.42 3.33 21.52
N ASN A 783 30.80 2.47 22.46
CA ASN A 783 30.41 1.07 22.46
C ASN A 783 28.98 0.88 22.97
N LEU A 784 28.03 0.72 22.07
CA LEU A 784 26.59 0.58 22.35
C LEU A 784 26.20 -0.80 22.89
N ARG A 785 27.11 -1.78 22.82
CA ARG A 785 26.95 -3.11 23.42
C ARG A 785 27.32 -3.10 24.90
N ALA A 786 28.24 -2.23 25.32
CA ALA A 786 28.66 -2.13 26.71
C ALA A 786 27.49 -1.67 27.60
N LYS A 787 27.43 -2.23 28.82
CA LYS A 787 26.49 -1.78 29.85
C LYS A 787 27.00 -0.45 30.40
N SER A 788 26.58 0.66 29.79
CA SER A 788 27.00 2.02 30.13
C SER A 788 25.85 3.02 29.91
N PRO A 789 25.87 4.20 30.55
CA PRO A 789 24.86 5.22 30.33
C PRO A 789 24.86 5.77 28.90
N PHE A 790 25.99 5.66 28.18
CA PHE A 790 26.14 6.14 26.80
C PHE A 790 25.31 5.34 25.77
N LYS A 791 24.67 4.25 26.20
CA LYS A 791 23.69 3.52 25.38
C LYS A 791 22.39 4.31 25.18
N ASP A 792 22.04 5.22 26.08
CA ASP A 792 20.89 6.13 25.89
C ASP A 792 21.25 7.22 24.86
N LEU A 793 20.38 7.39 23.86
CA LEU A 793 20.58 8.37 22.79
C LEU A 793 20.67 9.80 23.32
N ARG A 794 19.89 10.16 24.36
CA ARG A 794 19.87 11.53 24.91
C ARG A 794 21.23 11.93 25.45
N LEU A 795 21.92 11.00 26.12
CA LEU A 795 23.28 11.27 26.60
C LEU A 795 24.27 11.44 25.44
N ARG A 796 24.13 10.67 24.35
CA ARG A 796 24.98 10.86 23.15
C ARG A 796 24.72 12.20 22.47
N GLN A 797 23.46 12.63 22.41
CA GLN A 797 23.09 13.96 21.94
C GLN A 797 23.71 15.06 22.80
N ALA A 798 23.67 14.93 24.13
CA ALA A 798 24.33 15.87 25.04
C ALA A 798 25.85 15.96 24.79
N ILE A 799 26.53 14.82 24.62
CA ILE A 799 27.96 14.78 24.31
C ILE A 799 28.22 15.45 22.95
N ASN A 800 27.39 15.18 21.94
CA ASN A 800 27.52 15.78 20.62
C ASN A 800 27.40 17.31 20.64
N MET A 801 26.48 17.83 21.46
CA MET A 801 26.22 19.27 21.64
C MET A 801 27.29 19.97 22.49
N ALA A 802 28.03 19.23 23.31
CA ALA A 802 29.10 19.77 24.14
C ALA A 802 30.43 19.98 23.39
N ILE A 803 30.57 19.45 22.17
CA ILE A 803 31.82 19.50 21.41
C ILE A 803 31.78 20.59 20.35
N ASP A 804 32.57 21.65 20.59
CA ASP A 804 32.86 22.69 19.60
C ASP A 804 33.94 22.19 18.62
N ARG A 805 33.52 21.83 17.40
CA ARG A 805 34.39 21.24 16.38
C ARG A 805 35.35 22.23 15.75
N GLU A 806 34.96 23.50 15.64
CA GLU A 806 35.85 24.55 15.14
C GLU A 806 36.98 24.78 16.14
N ARG A 807 36.63 24.86 17.42
CA ARG A 807 37.61 24.97 18.49
C ARG A 807 38.49 23.72 18.61
N PHE A 808 37.91 22.53 18.43
CA PHE A 808 38.68 21.29 18.36
C PHE A 808 39.74 21.32 17.26
N VAL A 809 39.39 21.71 16.04
CA VAL A 809 40.34 21.80 14.92
C VAL A 809 41.43 22.82 15.20
N ASN A 810 41.09 23.99 15.74
CA ASN A 810 42.06 25.05 16.03
C ASN A 810 43.01 24.68 17.18
N GLU A 811 42.48 24.20 18.32
CA GLU A 811 43.26 23.94 19.54
C GLU A 811 43.98 22.59 19.52
N CYS A 812 43.37 21.53 18.97
CA CYS A 812 43.95 20.17 18.99
C CYS A 812 44.78 19.86 17.73
N LEU A 813 44.33 20.35 16.56
CA LEU A 813 44.93 20.05 15.26
C LEU A 813 45.73 21.22 14.67
N GLY A 814 45.81 22.37 15.36
CA GLY A 814 46.56 23.54 14.89
C GLY A 814 46.06 24.09 13.55
N GLY A 815 44.75 23.96 13.29
CA GLY A 815 44.13 24.38 12.02
C GLY A 815 44.24 23.36 10.88
N TRP A 816 44.90 22.21 11.07
CA TRP A 816 45.05 21.16 10.05
C TRP A 816 43.86 20.19 10.02
N GLY A 817 42.69 20.73 9.66
CA GLY A 817 41.50 19.92 9.43
C GLY A 817 40.28 20.75 9.09
N ILE A 818 39.20 20.06 8.77
CA ILE A 818 37.87 20.63 8.55
C ILE A 818 36.95 20.09 9.65
N PRO A 819 36.16 20.94 10.34
CA PRO A 819 35.18 20.49 11.32
C PRO A 819 34.26 19.42 10.72
N ALA A 820 34.21 18.24 11.34
CA ALA A 820 33.38 17.15 10.83
C ALA A 820 32.03 17.13 11.53
N PHE A 821 30.97 17.34 10.75
CA PHE A 821 29.59 17.16 11.21
C PHE A 821 28.97 15.85 10.68
N GLY A 822 29.69 15.15 9.80
CA GLY A 822 29.31 13.86 9.23
C GLY A 822 30.49 12.91 9.18
N ILE A 823 30.25 11.74 8.58
CA ILE A 823 31.26 10.72 8.32
C ILE A 823 32.01 11.02 7.02
N PHE A 824 31.31 11.48 5.99
CA PHE A 824 31.91 11.72 4.68
C PHE A 824 32.68 13.05 4.66
N PRO A 825 33.98 13.05 4.29
CA PRO A 825 34.75 14.28 4.12
C PRO A 825 34.35 15.05 2.85
N PRO A 826 34.58 16.38 2.83
CA PRO A 826 34.54 17.17 1.61
C PRO A 826 35.45 16.57 0.52
N GLY A 827 34.96 16.48 -0.72
CA GLY A 827 35.66 15.85 -1.84
C GLY A 827 35.06 14.51 -2.30
N LEU A 828 34.30 13.83 -1.44
CA LEU A 828 33.49 12.68 -1.85
C LEU A 828 32.15 13.14 -2.46
N SER A 829 31.68 12.43 -3.49
CA SER A 829 30.41 12.77 -4.16
C SER A 829 29.18 12.67 -3.23
N SER A 830 29.27 11.84 -2.19
CA SER A 830 28.25 11.71 -1.14
C SER A 830 28.32 12.77 -0.02
N TYR A 831 29.28 13.71 -0.03
CA TYR A 831 29.34 14.75 1.00
C TYR A 831 28.08 15.61 1.04
N ASP A 832 27.52 15.81 2.24
CA ASP A 832 26.33 16.63 2.48
C ASP A 832 26.64 17.81 3.42
N PRO A 833 26.79 19.04 2.91
CA PRO A 833 27.07 20.20 3.75
C PRO A 833 25.92 20.56 4.70
N GLU A 834 24.70 20.05 4.46
CA GLU A 834 23.54 20.33 5.30
C GLU A 834 23.51 19.48 6.57
N ILE A 835 24.33 18.41 6.65
CA ILE A 835 24.41 17.53 7.82
C ILE A 835 24.83 18.27 9.09
N LYS A 836 25.52 19.41 8.94
CA LYS A 836 25.87 20.32 10.05
C LYS A 836 24.66 20.76 10.88
N LYS A 837 23.46 20.82 10.28
CA LYS A 837 22.21 21.18 10.98
C LYS A 837 21.80 20.15 12.05
N LEU A 838 22.27 18.91 11.95
CA LEU A 838 21.99 17.84 12.93
C LEU A 838 22.97 17.86 14.12
N ASN A 839 24.06 18.62 14.03
CA ASN A 839 25.15 18.62 15.01
C ASN A 839 25.43 20.03 15.52
N VAL A 840 24.44 20.58 16.23
CA VAL A 840 24.50 21.94 16.79
C VAL A 840 25.28 21.92 18.10
N TYR A 841 26.20 22.87 18.25
CA TYR A 841 26.90 23.12 19.51
C TYR A 841 26.01 23.93 20.45
N ASP A 842 25.61 23.32 21.56
CA ASP A 842 24.79 23.93 22.63
C ASP A 842 25.15 23.28 23.99
N PRO A 843 26.19 23.80 24.66
CA PRO A 843 26.68 23.22 25.91
C PRO A 843 25.71 23.42 27.09
N ASP A 844 24.76 24.34 27.00
CA ASP A 844 23.80 24.60 28.07
C ASP A 844 22.69 23.54 28.05
N GLN A 845 22.08 23.29 26.89
CA GLN A 845 21.13 22.20 26.72
C GLN A 845 21.80 20.82 26.96
N ALA A 846 23.07 20.66 26.55
CA ALA A 846 23.83 19.46 26.87
C ALA A 846 23.94 19.20 28.39
N ARG A 847 24.14 20.25 29.19
CA ARG A 847 24.25 20.16 30.66
C ARG A 847 22.92 19.77 31.29
N GLU A 848 21.81 20.31 30.80
CA GLU A 848 20.46 19.95 31.25
C GLU A 848 20.18 18.46 31.03
N ILE A 849 20.45 17.96 29.82
CA ILE A 849 20.24 16.54 29.50
C ILE A 849 21.19 15.65 30.31
N ALA A 850 22.48 16.01 30.41
CA ALA A 850 23.46 15.21 31.15
C ALA A 850 23.16 15.11 32.66
N ALA A 851 22.52 16.13 33.25
CA ALA A 851 22.13 16.13 34.65
C ALA A 851 21.12 15.02 35.00
N GLU A 852 20.25 14.62 34.05
CA GLU A 852 19.28 13.53 34.23
C GLU A 852 19.95 12.16 34.44
N PHE A 853 21.19 12.00 33.96
CA PHE A 853 21.91 10.72 34.03
C PHE A 853 22.70 10.56 35.33
N GLY A 854 22.81 11.62 36.16
CA GLY A 854 23.34 11.52 37.54
C GLY A 854 24.69 10.82 37.66
N LEU A 855 25.64 11.13 36.78
CA LEU A 855 26.85 10.32 36.59
C LEU A 855 27.93 10.60 37.64
N GLY A 856 27.83 9.88 38.76
CA GLY A 856 28.85 9.85 39.81
C GLY A 856 30.11 9.04 39.45
N GLU A 857 29.99 8.13 38.47
CA GLU A 857 31.02 7.21 37.97
C GLU A 857 31.98 7.89 36.98
N THR A 858 33.27 7.54 37.03
CA THR A 858 34.29 7.99 36.09
C THR A 858 34.45 6.97 34.96
N PHE A 859 34.34 7.41 33.71
CA PHE A 859 34.51 6.55 32.54
C PHE A 859 35.87 6.75 31.86
N PRO A 860 36.55 5.68 31.40
CA PRO A 860 37.78 5.81 30.63
C PRO A 860 37.49 6.24 29.19
N LEU A 861 38.20 7.27 28.71
CA LEU A 861 38.36 7.58 27.30
C LEU A 861 39.65 6.95 26.80
N ASP A 862 39.52 5.81 26.12
CA ASP A 862 40.68 5.10 25.58
C ASP A 862 41.27 5.86 24.38
N VAL A 863 42.55 6.18 24.45
CA VAL A 863 43.30 6.87 23.38
C VAL A 863 44.56 6.09 23.04
N TYR A 864 45.18 6.37 21.90
CA TYR A 864 46.50 5.80 21.61
C TYR A 864 47.54 6.36 22.59
N ASP A 865 48.49 5.52 22.98
CA ASP A 865 49.60 5.92 23.87
C ASP A 865 50.66 6.75 23.14
N ASN A 866 50.29 8.00 22.81
CA ASN A 866 51.19 9.03 22.30
C ASN A 866 50.70 10.43 22.69
N GLU A 867 51.63 11.37 22.78
CA GLU A 867 51.40 12.74 23.29
C GLU A 867 50.24 13.47 22.57
N SER A 868 50.18 13.39 21.24
CA SER A 868 49.13 14.06 20.45
C SER A 868 47.73 13.50 20.74
N ALA A 869 47.59 12.18 20.85
CA ALA A 869 46.32 11.53 21.18
C ALA A 869 45.90 11.78 22.63
N ILE A 870 46.85 11.79 23.57
CA ILE A 870 46.60 12.13 24.99
C ILE A 870 46.10 13.57 25.11
N ARG A 871 46.79 14.54 24.50
CA ARG A 871 46.37 15.95 24.46
C ARG A 871 44.95 16.12 23.91
N THR A 872 44.64 15.43 22.83
CA THR A 872 43.30 15.44 22.21
C THR A 872 42.25 14.82 23.15
N GLY A 873 42.58 13.71 23.81
CA GLY A 873 41.71 13.07 24.80
C GLY A 873 41.45 13.94 26.03
N GLU A 874 42.45 14.65 26.53
CA GLU A 874 42.33 15.57 27.67
C GLU A 874 41.40 16.73 27.33
N TRP A 875 41.50 17.26 26.11
CA TRP A 875 40.60 18.29 25.60
C TRP A 875 39.15 17.79 25.60
N ILE A 876 38.89 16.59 25.05
CA ILE A 876 37.54 15.99 25.05
C ILE A 876 37.04 15.80 26.49
N CYS A 877 37.88 15.25 27.38
CA CYS A 877 37.51 15.07 28.79
C CYS A 877 37.19 16.39 29.49
N ASN A 878 37.89 17.48 29.15
CA ASN A 878 37.60 18.82 29.67
C ASN A 878 36.23 19.32 29.22
N GLU A 879 35.85 19.14 27.94
CA GLU A 879 34.53 19.54 27.45
C GLU A 879 33.41 18.73 28.10
N LEU A 880 33.59 17.41 28.23
CA LEU A 880 32.60 16.55 28.85
C LEU A 880 32.45 16.85 30.36
N ARG A 881 33.52 17.27 31.05
CA ARG A 881 33.44 17.73 32.44
C ARG A 881 32.60 19.00 32.62
N LYS A 882 32.57 19.91 31.65
CA LYS A 882 31.77 21.16 31.71
C LYS A 882 30.25 20.90 31.71
N ILE A 883 29.83 19.77 31.15
CA ILE A 883 28.42 19.33 31.16
C ILE A 883 28.14 18.32 32.30
N GLY A 884 29.11 18.07 33.19
CA GLY A 884 28.94 17.22 34.36
C GLY A 884 29.35 15.75 34.19
N LEU A 885 29.93 15.35 33.04
CA LEU A 885 30.41 13.98 32.82
C LEU A 885 31.84 13.79 33.33
N LYS A 886 32.06 12.79 34.18
CA LYS A 886 33.39 12.41 34.64
C LYS A 886 34.04 11.43 33.67
N VAL A 887 34.97 11.94 32.87
CA VAL A 887 35.74 11.14 31.90
C VAL A 887 37.23 11.41 32.11
N GLU A 888 38.04 10.34 32.08
CA GLU A 888 39.50 10.40 32.22
C GLU A 888 40.19 9.70 31.07
N VAL A 889 41.34 10.24 30.64
CA VAL A 889 42.12 9.67 29.54
C VAL A 889 42.78 8.36 29.99
N ALA A 890 42.65 7.32 29.16
CA ALA A 890 43.28 6.02 29.35
C ALA A 890 44.15 5.68 28.13
N PRO A 891 45.48 5.90 28.18
CA PRO A 891 46.38 5.56 27.08
C PRO A 891 46.46 4.04 26.85
N ARG A 892 46.41 3.62 25.57
CA ARG A 892 46.48 2.21 25.14
C ARG A 892 47.49 2.07 23.99
N ALA A 893 48.47 1.17 24.16
CA ALA A 893 49.37 0.79 23.07
C ALA A 893 48.62 0.07 21.93
N ASN A 894 47.73 -0.87 22.28
CA ASN A 894 46.93 -1.66 21.32
C ASN A 894 45.46 -1.20 21.27
N LEU A 895 45.22 0.10 21.04
CA LEU A 895 43.86 0.67 21.07
C LEU A 895 42.88 -0.06 20.14
N LEU A 896 43.29 -0.35 18.89
CA LEU A 896 42.40 -1.02 17.92
C LEU A 896 41.91 -2.36 18.43
N GLU A 897 42.81 -3.20 18.94
CA GLU A 897 42.45 -4.50 19.49
C GLU A 897 41.46 -4.37 20.65
N TRP A 898 41.68 -3.40 21.57
CA TRP A 898 40.76 -3.11 22.67
C TRP A 898 39.36 -2.75 22.17
N THR A 899 39.29 -1.87 21.16
CA THR A 899 38.01 -1.45 20.57
C THR A 899 37.32 -2.60 19.83
N TYR A 900 38.06 -3.42 19.08
CA TYR A 900 37.51 -4.57 18.34
C TYR A 900 37.01 -5.69 19.26
N LEU A 901 37.63 -5.87 20.42
CA LEU A 901 37.15 -6.81 21.45
C LEU A 901 35.98 -6.22 22.26
N GLY A 902 35.65 -4.94 22.07
CA GLY A 902 34.60 -4.25 22.81
C GLY A 902 34.93 -4.00 24.27
N LYS A 903 36.22 -3.84 24.61
CA LYS A 903 36.70 -3.49 25.95
C LYS A 903 36.58 -2.00 26.26
N SER A 904 36.69 -1.17 25.23
CA SER A 904 36.55 0.29 25.33
C SER A 904 35.07 0.69 25.39
N ILE A 905 34.72 1.58 26.32
CA ILE A 905 33.38 2.22 26.37
C ILE A 905 33.39 3.46 25.46
N LEU A 906 34.35 4.36 25.70
CA LEU A 906 34.64 5.53 24.89
C LEU A 906 36.04 5.38 24.31
N ALA A 907 36.22 5.69 23.03
CA ALA A 907 37.55 5.70 22.42
C ALA A 907 37.66 6.75 21.31
N THR A 908 38.80 7.43 21.21
CA THR A 908 39.09 8.27 20.03
C THR A 908 39.60 7.38 18.89
N LYS A 909 38.96 7.45 17.73
CA LYS A 909 39.37 6.71 16.53
C LYS A 909 39.37 7.62 15.30
N GLY A 910 39.87 7.08 14.21
CA GLY A 910 39.69 7.66 12.89
C GLY A 910 39.56 6.57 11.84
N TRP A 911 39.08 6.97 10.68
CA TRP A 911 39.00 6.16 9.47
C TRP A 911 39.52 6.97 8.30
N ILE A 912 40.31 6.36 7.44
CA ILE A 912 40.66 6.87 6.12
C ILE A 912 40.12 5.85 5.13
N THR A 913 39.48 6.30 4.05
CA THR A 913 39.00 5.36 3.05
C THR A 913 40.16 4.72 2.30
N ASP A 914 40.04 3.42 2.03
CA ASP A 914 41.02 2.67 1.24
C ASP A 914 40.83 2.91 -0.27
N ASN A 915 39.60 3.19 -0.72
CA ASN A 915 39.23 3.16 -2.13
C ASN A 915 38.48 4.40 -2.63
N GLY A 916 38.21 5.37 -1.76
CA GLY A 916 37.50 6.60 -2.14
C GLY A 916 35.99 6.43 -2.35
N ASP A 917 35.42 5.25 -2.07
CA ASP A 917 33.98 4.99 -2.16
C ASP A 917 33.31 5.13 -0.78
N PRO A 918 32.13 5.79 -0.68
CA PRO A 918 31.38 5.92 0.57
C PRO A 918 31.08 4.58 1.27
N ASP A 919 30.92 3.47 0.53
CA ASP A 919 30.69 2.14 1.11
C ASP A 919 31.80 1.72 2.08
N ASN A 920 33.05 2.09 1.79
CA ASN A 920 34.21 1.75 2.62
C ASN A 920 34.24 2.55 3.94
N PHE A 921 33.40 3.57 4.12
CA PHE A 921 33.08 4.09 5.45
C PHE A 921 31.89 3.34 6.06
N LEU A 922 30.78 3.23 5.33
CA LEU A 922 29.51 2.82 5.90
C LEU A 922 29.48 1.35 6.33
N PHE A 923 29.83 0.45 5.42
CA PHE A 923 29.73 -0.99 5.68
C PHE A 923 30.69 -1.44 6.78
N PRO A 924 31.99 -1.07 6.79
CA PRO A 924 32.91 -1.48 7.85
C PRO A 924 32.58 -0.85 9.21
N LEU A 925 32.17 0.43 9.25
CA LEU A 925 32.01 1.15 10.53
C LEU A 925 30.64 0.97 11.17
N PHE A 926 29.57 0.75 10.39
CA PHE A 926 28.19 0.85 10.91
C PHE A 926 27.31 -0.36 10.61
N HIS A 927 27.65 -1.21 9.64
CA HIS A 927 26.86 -2.43 9.40
C HIS A 927 26.98 -3.42 10.57
N SER A 928 25.88 -4.06 10.95
CA SER A 928 25.86 -4.95 12.13
C SER A 928 26.67 -6.25 11.94
N SER A 929 26.84 -6.73 10.70
CA SER A 929 27.74 -7.86 10.42
C SER A 929 29.23 -7.51 10.56
N SER A 930 29.56 -6.21 10.60
CA SER A 930 30.94 -5.72 10.67
C SER A 930 31.44 -5.52 12.12
N TRP A 931 30.79 -6.11 13.12
CA TRP A 931 31.20 -5.99 14.52
C TRP A 931 32.63 -6.49 14.80
N GLY A 932 33.38 -5.68 15.54
CA GLY A 932 34.72 -6.04 16.00
C GLY A 932 35.78 -5.81 14.92
N LYS A 933 36.60 -6.84 14.63
CA LYS A 933 37.82 -6.72 13.79
C LYS A 933 37.58 -6.23 12.36
N THR A 934 36.37 -6.40 11.85
CA THR A 934 35.92 -5.92 10.54
C THR A 934 35.69 -4.40 10.48
N GLY A 935 35.56 -3.71 11.62
CA GLY A 935 35.56 -2.25 11.67
C GLY A 935 34.62 -1.63 12.71
N ASN A 936 33.38 -2.14 12.83
CA ASN A 936 32.31 -1.60 13.65
C ASN A 936 32.58 -1.90 15.13
N SER A 937 33.45 -1.08 15.72
CA SER A 937 33.82 -1.14 17.14
C SER A 937 32.85 -0.40 18.05
N SER A 938 31.87 0.33 17.50
CA SER A 938 30.76 0.88 18.26
C SER A 938 29.70 -0.18 18.58
N PHE A 939 29.76 -1.36 17.92
CA PHE A 939 28.75 -2.41 18.00
C PHE A 939 27.35 -1.87 17.71
N TYR A 940 27.29 -0.91 16.79
CA TYR A 940 26.04 -0.32 16.33
C TYR A 940 25.27 -1.36 15.49
N SER A 941 23.96 -1.39 15.69
CA SER A 941 23.05 -2.23 14.91
C SER A 941 21.74 -1.50 14.79
N ASN A 942 21.34 -1.29 13.54
CA ASN A 942 20.05 -0.74 13.16
C ASN A 942 19.66 -1.44 11.86
N SER A 943 18.58 -2.22 11.89
CA SER A 943 18.16 -3.03 10.75
C SER A 943 17.78 -2.19 9.53
N GLU A 944 17.29 -0.97 9.73
CA GLU A 944 17.02 -0.05 8.63
C GLU A 944 18.33 0.39 7.98
N VAL A 945 19.32 0.80 8.77
CA VAL A 945 20.65 1.19 8.26
C VAL A 945 21.32 0.02 7.53
N ASP A 946 21.27 -1.19 8.10
CA ASP A 946 21.82 -2.38 7.46
C ASP A 946 21.19 -2.61 6.07
N GLN A 947 19.86 -2.62 5.99
CA GLN A 947 19.13 -2.78 4.72
C GLN A 947 19.41 -1.66 3.72
N LEU A 948 19.55 -0.42 4.19
CA LEU A 948 19.87 0.71 3.32
C LEU A 948 21.30 0.59 2.76
N ILE A 949 22.28 0.20 3.58
CA ILE A 949 23.65 -0.06 3.12
C ILE A 949 23.67 -1.20 2.11
N GLU A 950 23.03 -2.34 2.42
CA GLU A 950 22.92 -3.48 1.51
C GLU A 950 22.27 -3.08 0.18
N LYS A 951 21.18 -2.29 0.22
CA LYS A 951 20.54 -1.74 -0.98
C LYS A 951 21.51 -0.86 -1.75
N ALA A 952 22.17 0.09 -1.10
CA ALA A 952 23.11 1.03 -1.74
C ALA A 952 24.24 0.31 -2.48
N ARG A 953 24.74 -0.81 -1.93
CA ARG A 953 25.76 -1.65 -2.58
C ARG A 953 25.29 -2.24 -3.91
N THR A 954 23.98 -2.46 -4.08
CA THR A 954 23.37 -3.00 -5.31
C THR A 954 22.89 -1.94 -6.30
N ILE A 955 22.79 -0.67 -5.88
CA ILE A 955 22.40 0.42 -6.75
C ILE A 955 23.51 0.69 -7.74
N ARG A 956 23.14 0.71 -9.02
CA ARG A 956 24.06 0.96 -10.11
C ARG A 956 24.08 2.43 -10.56
N ASN A 957 22.99 3.15 -10.33
CA ASN A 957 23.03 4.59 -10.54
C ASN A 957 23.88 5.24 -9.43
N ARG A 958 25.10 5.70 -9.76
CA ARG A 958 26.04 6.31 -8.78
C ARG A 958 25.39 7.44 -7.98
N LEU A 959 24.48 8.20 -8.59
CA LEU A 959 23.84 9.34 -7.96
C LEU A 959 22.70 8.95 -7.02
N GLU A 960 21.81 8.03 -7.44
CA GLU A 960 20.82 7.42 -6.55
C GLU A 960 21.52 6.78 -5.33
N ARG A 961 22.68 6.16 -5.59
CA ARG A 961 23.53 5.60 -4.55
C ARG A 961 24.09 6.67 -3.62
N ASP A 962 24.63 7.78 -4.15
CA ASP A 962 25.14 8.90 -3.35
C ASP A 962 24.03 9.57 -2.52
N GLU A 963 22.82 9.75 -3.06
CA GLU A 963 21.67 10.23 -2.30
C GLU A 963 21.25 9.25 -1.19
N LEU A 964 21.24 7.95 -1.48
CA LEU A 964 20.97 6.94 -0.48
C LEU A 964 22.04 6.92 0.61
N TYR A 965 23.32 7.09 0.25
CA TYR A 965 24.42 7.23 1.21
C TYR A 965 24.26 8.45 2.11
N ARG A 966 23.87 9.62 1.57
CA ARG A 966 23.53 10.79 2.40
C ARG A 966 22.38 10.51 3.36
N LYS A 967 21.36 9.79 2.91
CA LYS A 967 20.23 9.38 3.77
C LYS A 967 20.69 8.42 4.88
N ILE A 968 21.53 7.44 4.55
CA ILE A 968 22.12 6.51 5.52
C ILE A 968 22.95 7.27 6.54
N GLU A 969 23.82 8.16 6.08
CA GLU A 969 24.67 8.98 6.95
C GLU A 969 23.85 9.84 7.91
N ARG A 970 22.81 10.54 7.42
CA ARG A 970 21.90 11.29 8.29
C ARG A 970 21.30 10.40 9.38
N ARG A 971 20.88 9.18 9.02
CA ARG A 971 20.28 8.26 10.00
C ARG A 971 21.29 7.75 11.05
N ILE A 972 22.52 7.47 10.63
CA ILE A 972 23.63 7.13 11.53
C ILE A 972 23.96 8.30 12.45
N ILE A 973 24.02 9.52 11.92
CA ILE A 973 24.32 10.74 12.68
C ILE A 973 23.20 11.10 13.65
N GLU A 974 21.94 10.77 13.37
CA GLU A 974 20.86 10.88 14.34
C GLU A 974 20.99 9.87 15.49
N ASP A 975 21.47 8.66 15.21
CA ASP A 975 21.64 7.61 16.22
C ASP A 975 22.94 7.81 17.04
N LEU A 976 23.90 8.60 16.53
CA LEU A 976 25.18 8.96 17.15
C LEU A 976 25.99 7.75 17.69
N PRO A 977 26.21 6.64 16.94
CA PRO A 977 27.11 5.57 17.38
C PRO A 977 28.58 6.03 17.44
N VAL A 978 28.88 7.14 16.76
CA VAL A 978 30.12 7.89 16.82
C VAL A 978 29.78 9.38 16.82
N ILE A 979 30.66 10.20 17.38
CA ILE A 979 30.55 11.67 17.34
C ILE A 979 31.69 12.17 16.44
N PRO A 980 31.40 12.64 15.21
CA PRO A 980 32.42 13.17 14.31
C PRO A 980 33.08 14.41 14.90
N LEU A 981 34.40 14.54 14.74
CA LEU A 981 35.21 15.61 15.30
C LEU A 981 35.85 16.46 14.19
N ALA A 982 36.63 15.83 13.30
CA ALA A 982 37.32 16.53 12.21
C ALA A 982 37.66 15.61 11.03
N HIS A 983 37.62 16.16 9.82
CA HIS A 983 38.27 15.60 8.64
C HIS A 983 39.71 16.13 8.61
N SER A 984 40.70 15.24 8.63
CA SER A 984 42.10 15.65 8.88
C SER A 984 42.80 16.16 7.63
N PHE A 985 43.74 17.09 7.79
CA PHE A 985 44.75 17.35 6.78
C PHE A 985 46.01 16.54 7.06
N SER A 986 46.74 16.21 6.01
CA SER A 986 48.13 15.76 6.08
C SER A 986 49.02 16.77 5.37
N GLY A 987 50.33 16.58 5.48
CA GLY A 987 51.28 17.42 4.78
C GLY A 987 52.66 16.81 4.66
N TYR A 988 53.45 17.39 3.77
CA TYR A 988 54.85 17.07 3.56
C TYR A 988 55.67 18.35 3.54
N ALA A 989 56.89 18.28 4.06
CA ALA A 989 57.95 19.23 3.73
C ALA A 989 58.71 18.69 2.53
N VAL A 990 58.84 19.48 1.46
CA VAL A 990 59.36 19.06 0.15
C VAL A 990 60.41 20.05 -0.30
N LYS A 991 61.66 19.59 -0.50
CA LYS A 991 62.76 20.47 -0.90
C LYS A 991 62.49 21.13 -2.24
N LYS A 992 62.95 22.37 -2.44
CA LYS A 992 62.81 23.11 -3.71
C LYS A 992 63.36 22.39 -4.93
N ARG A 993 64.40 21.56 -4.75
CA ARG A 993 64.98 20.73 -5.83
C ARG A 993 64.05 19.60 -6.29
N VAL A 994 63.09 19.21 -5.46
CA VAL A 994 62.07 18.22 -5.82
C VAL A 994 61.00 18.93 -6.62
N ARG A 995 60.88 18.55 -7.90
CA ARG A 995 59.89 19.07 -8.82
C ARG A 995 58.90 17.97 -9.20
N GLY A 996 57.68 18.36 -9.56
CA GLY A 996 56.63 17.41 -9.95
C GLY A 996 55.98 16.63 -8.80
N PHE A 997 56.20 17.06 -7.56
CA PHE A 997 55.47 16.54 -6.39
C PHE A 997 54.00 17.00 -6.43
N ILE A 998 53.09 16.03 -6.33
CA ILE A 998 51.65 16.25 -6.26
C ILE A 998 51.14 15.59 -4.98
N PRO A 999 50.50 16.35 -4.07
CA PRO A 999 49.89 15.76 -2.87
C PRO A 999 48.77 14.79 -3.23
N ASP A 1000 48.68 13.66 -2.51
CA ASP A 1000 47.69 12.61 -2.75
C ASP A 1000 46.73 12.47 -1.54
N PRO A 1001 45.39 12.49 -1.74
CA PRO A 1001 44.40 12.38 -0.66
C PRO A 1001 44.47 11.10 0.20
N PHE A 1002 45.16 10.06 -0.27
CA PHE A 1002 45.41 8.81 0.46
C PHE A 1002 46.73 8.81 1.25
N ASP A 1003 47.39 9.97 1.35
CA ASP A 1003 48.64 10.16 2.11
C ASP A 1003 49.80 9.30 1.59
N VAL A 1004 49.93 9.24 0.26
CA VAL A 1004 50.99 8.52 -0.45
C VAL A 1004 51.83 9.48 -1.31
N VAL A 1005 53.09 9.12 -1.55
CA VAL A 1005 53.96 9.86 -2.49
C VAL A 1005 53.96 9.09 -3.80
N ASN A 1006 53.45 9.69 -4.87
CA ASN A 1006 53.56 9.12 -6.22
C ASN A 1006 54.85 9.60 -6.90
N PRO A 1007 55.87 8.74 -7.07
CA PRO A 1007 57.17 9.16 -7.58
C PRO A 1007 57.25 9.27 -9.11
N THR A 1008 56.23 8.90 -9.88
CA THR A 1008 56.34 8.81 -11.35
C THR A 1008 56.52 10.15 -12.05
N SER A 1009 55.97 11.23 -11.48
CA SER A 1009 56.09 12.61 -11.97
C SER A 1009 57.25 13.39 -11.35
N ILE A 1010 57.91 12.83 -10.33
CA ILE A 1010 58.94 13.53 -9.55
C ILE A 1010 60.28 13.50 -10.30
N TRP A 1011 60.97 14.65 -10.33
CA TRP A 1011 62.35 14.76 -10.79
C TRP A 1011 63.14 15.72 -9.89
N LEU A 1012 64.47 15.65 -9.97
CA LEU A 1012 65.39 16.46 -9.18
C LEU A 1012 66.09 17.49 -10.09
N GLU A 1013 66.01 18.77 -9.68
CA GLU A 1013 66.62 19.92 -10.38
C GLU A 1013 68.14 20.03 -10.17
#